data_AF-A0A315VGN8-F1
#
_entry.id   AF-A0A315VGN8-F1
#
_cell.length_a   1.000
_cell.length_b   1.000
_cell.length_c   1.000
_cell.angle_alpha   90.00
_cell.angle_beta   90.00
_cell.angle_gamma   90.00
#
_symmetry.space_group_name_H-M   'P 1'
#
loop_
_entity.id
_entity.type
_entity.pdbx_description
1 polymer ?
#
loop_
_entity_poly.entity_id
_entity_poly.type
_entity_poly.pdbx_seq_one_letter_code
_entity_poly.pdbx_strand_id
1 'polypeptide(L)'
;ITIVDSLSSGEKAEFLLQPDILANVSLVITVFDRFTTSASLENLESFFNTFVGGLVKQNLTAVNPNMRDNILNLTITALAPKFHLLNPEGFRLWFQVYLPLFLPSIKSTTFDIIPRNISCSSYQQIVKGLDNIISQLSEAQNQEVLKFGLDYLKAQLTSGLSCFNAEIETNDRGWLEDNFGQFRLQASFKNFLSLKKDFKGAEVADLLTFSQLKELAAIPSQLNGTQDVTKVMAVIKPADFAAFFDSLAQAVAAQSVNYTQEVKSAFLQAVFDRGGLPAVSDEDFLQWRGRLQPLLIDLSPNLVPRFVSLVANRSCATSQEMINVLDTIQTTLSNNTKTEVYRNILIFLQDSTLLKCYRGGSFYLFLQNIFLSFGFPDVATFISLLPPKRESELLNTISTSELSQLLNQPDVVKNSTDICIIFSNYNNTPSFLENEDVPDDVRRIILPCVWPLALSSNRRSEVDLWFNVRLRNYLKFLTKDLISYNEVQNASCLTFQKLVSFMGKNFTFTGSDFGQPDVYTTIRSYLGAGSVARCYNATDPDLNSTSWFVNYIGSFVIFITLDDFKSFVNTSQLNVFLKDKANLELFNNPAVPQDVTNYYIFQLFEFYPSFGLIMLPGSLLCSPDIPSSLFASLNENDTMAILDKLNTFCNSTENPEVPDENVTEVLFSDIIVGSQITSPSQGNIETGNQDVPTLKDNFQKPFVVSESACSHTGSSVCCAPRRLAPALGLDLICHEWNGRSLNTIRRAAALASNIKVFTAQTFKDLGSASSGLTNSQIMSVSPELLVLSLSILGSVNTWGKDQASNIINQITSSSFQINSAASLESLGTLIIGVPSKSINSISASEILSASKNPTLVSNMLEAPKVVQEAFVKKIISVDSSPTKVVENVPDALATEIPPSLLLFSEGTANITAINKKTWTADQSTMFFATLAETNFDTEQLSPFVLQGFTCGTVKKMRKAQISQLIHACRPRKGRAKVELKESQLTCMYNLIRDDLSQNFTDYPSDLLLYL
;
A
#
# COMPACT_ATOMS: atom_id res chain seq x y z
N ILE A 1 -60.62 -59.11 92.16
CA ILE A 1 -61.18 -57.98 91.39
C ILE A 1 -61.78 -56.92 92.32
N THR A 2 -62.74 -57.24 93.20
CA THR A 2 -63.29 -56.28 94.21
C THR A 2 -62.23 -55.67 95.15
N ILE A 3 -61.14 -56.40 95.45
CA ILE A 3 -60.00 -55.89 96.24
C ILE A 3 -59.15 -54.88 95.45
N VAL A 4 -59.09 -55.03 94.12
CA VAL A 4 -58.26 -54.17 93.26
C VAL A 4 -58.89 -52.79 93.12
N ASP A 5 -60.21 -52.69 93.16
CA ASP A 5 -60.94 -51.42 93.03
C ASP A 5 -60.68 -50.46 94.22
N SER A 6 -60.33 -50.98 95.41
CA SER A 6 -59.99 -50.19 96.61
C SER A 6 -58.53 -49.73 96.71
N LEU A 7 -57.66 -50.17 95.81
CA LEU A 7 -56.23 -49.82 95.80
C LEU A 7 -55.97 -48.43 95.20
N SER A 8 -54.97 -47.72 95.72
CA SER A 8 -54.43 -46.51 95.10
C SER A 8 -53.79 -46.81 93.74
N SER A 9 -53.58 -45.77 92.93
CA SER A 9 -52.95 -45.91 91.60
C SER A 9 -51.57 -46.57 91.66
N GLY A 10 -50.74 -46.24 92.66
CA GLY A 10 -49.44 -46.88 92.87
C GLY A 10 -49.56 -48.34 93.31
N GLU A 11 -50.46 -48.66 94.25
CA GLU A 11 -50.69 -50.04 94.71
C GLU A 11 -51.26 -50.94 93.62
N LYS A 12 -52.10 -50.39 92.71
CA LYS A 12 -52.56 -51.12 91.50
C LYS A 12 -51.40 -51.48 90.59
N ALA A 13 -50.45 -50.56 90.40
CA ALA A 13 -49.25 -50.82 89.61
C ALA A 13 -48.37 -51.91 90.27
N GLU A 14 -48.13 -51.83 91.58
CA GLU A 14 -47.37 -52.85 92.33
C GLU A 14 -48.04 -54.22 92.32
N PHE A 15 -49.37 -54.28 92.42
CA PHE A 15 -50.14 -55.51 92.30
C PHE A 15 -49.93 -56.18 90.94
N LEU A 16 -49.97 -55.40 89.86
CA LEU A 16 -49.76 -55.91 88.50
C LEU A 16 -48.32 -56.34 88.23
N LEU A 17 -47.35 -55.90 89.03
CA LEU A 17 -45.93 -56.27 88.91
C LEU A 17 -45.59 -57.60 89.58
N GLN A 18 -46.51 -58.23 90.31
CA GLN A 18 -46.29 -59.56 90.87
C GLN A 18 -46.13 -60.58 89.73
N PRO A 19 -45.09 -61.45 89.73
CA PRO A 19 -44.79 -62.34 88.59
C PRO A 19 -45.98 -63.17 88.11
N ASP A 20 -46.76 -63.74 89.04
CA ASP A 20 -47.93 -64.58 88.74
C ASP A 20 -49.10 -63.78 88.15
N ILE A 21 -49.23 -62.50 88.53
CA ILE A 21 -50.26 -61.59 88.03
C ILE A 21 -49.87 -61.04 86.67
N LEU A 22 -48.61 -60.61 86.51
CA LEU A 22 -48.07 -60.09 85.25
C LEU A 22 -48.09 -61.15 84.14
N ALA A 23 -47.91 -62.43 84.47
CA ALA A 23 -48.05 -63.53 83.53
C ALA A 23 -49.50 -63.75 83.04
N ASN A 24 -50.51 -63.32 83.81
CA ASN A 24 -51.92 -63.47 83.46
C ASN A 24 -52.42 -62.30 82.60
N VAL A 25 -52.24 -62.41 81.28
CA VAL A 25 -52.57 -61.36 80.32
C VAL A 25 -54.02 -60.86 80.43
N SER A 26 -55.00 -61.76 80.59
CA SER A 26 -56.42 -61.38 80.69
C SER A 26 -56.71 -60.59 81.96
N LEU A 27 -56.08 -60.96 83.08
CA LEU A 27 -56.24 -60.25 84.35
C LEU A 27 -55.61 -58.85 84.28
N VAL A 28 -54.40 -58.73 83.73
CA VAL A 28 -53.73 -57.44 83.55
C VAL A 28 -54.57 -56.50 82.71
N ILE A 29 -55.09 -56.97 81.56
CA ILE A 29 -55.95 -56.16 80.69
C ILE A 29 -57.21 -55.71 81.43
N THR A 30 -57.88 -56.61 82.17
CA THR A 30 -59.11 -56.28 82.90
C THR A 30 -58.87 -55.22 83.99
N VAL A 31 -57.74 -55.29 84.70
CA VAL A 31 -57.37 -54.30 85.71
C VAL A 31 -57.00 -52.97 85.07
N PHE A 32 -56.26 -52.98 83.97
CA PHE A 32 -55.92 -51.77 83.21
C PHE A 32 -57.16 -51.07 82.65
N ASP A 33 -58.10 -51.81 82.07
CA ASP A 33 -59.35 -51.28 81.50
C ASP A 33 -60.19 -50.57 82.57
N ARG A 34 -60.41 -51.24 83.70
CA ARG A 34 -61.13 -50.66 84.85
C ARG A 34 -60.43 -49.41 85.41
N PHE A 35 -59.10 -49.45 85.52
CA PHE A 35 -58.32 -48.32 86.01
C PHE A 35 -58.42 -47.12 85.06
N THR A 36 -58.23 -47.34 83.77
CA THR A 36 -58.14 -46.27 82.76
C THR A 36 -59.48 -45.59 82.47
N THR A 37 -60.61 -46.28 82.69
CA THR A 37 -61.97 -45.76 82.43
C THR A 37 -62.29 -44.45 83.19
N SER A 38 -61.74 -44.25 84.40
CA SER A 38 -62.06 -43.07 85.24
C SER A 38 -60.86 -42.41 85.93
N ALA A 39 -59.62 -42.77 85.55
CA ALA A 39 -58.43 -42.18 86.18
C ALA A 39 -58.30 -40.68 85.86
N SER A 40 -57.84 -39.86 86.80
CA SER A 40 -57.34 -38.51 86.54
C SER A 40 -55.97 -38.56 85.84
N LEU A 41 -55.46 -37.43 85.34
CA LEU A 41 -54.11 -37.39 84.76
C LEU A 41 -53.04 -37.76 85.80
N GLU A 42 -53.12 -37.18 87.00
CA GLU A 42 -52.22 -37.47 88.13
C GLU A 42 -52.24 -38.95 88.52
N ASN A 43 -53.43 -39.58 88.53
CA ASN A 43 -53.55 -41.01 88.81
C ASN A 43 -52.90 -41.87 87.73
N LEU A 44 -53.08 -41.52 86.46
CA LEU A 44 -52.40 -42.19 85.34
C LEU A 44 -50.89 -42.06 85.45
N GLU A 45 -50.36 -40.87 85.70
CA GLU A 45 -48.93 -40.61 85.85
C GLU A 45 -48.33 -41.35 87.04
N SER A 46 -48.99 -41.30 88.21
CA SER A 46 -48.59 -42.03 89.41
C SER A 46 -48.55 -43.54 89.17
N PHE A 47 -49.58 -44.10 88.53
CA PHE A 47 -49.61 -45.52 88.17
C PHE A 47 -48.47 -45.87 87.21
N PHE A 48 -48.29 -45.13 86.10
CA PHE A 48 -47.29 -45.46 85.09
C PHE A 48 -45.86 -45.28 85.58
N ASN A 49 -45.60 -44.28 86.42
CA ASN A 49 -44.30 -44.08 87.07
C ASN A 49 -43.92 -45.31 87.91
N THR A 50 -44.85 -45.83 88.72
CA THR A 50 -44.62 -47.04 89.53
C THR A 50 -44.57 -48.30 88.68
N PHE A 51 -45.49 -48.46 87.72
CA PHE A 51 -45.61 -49.65 86.89
C PHE A 51 -44.38 -49.83 86.00
N VAL A 52 -44.00 -48.81 85.24
CA VAL A 52 -42.83 -48.84 84.36
C VAL A 52 -41.54 -48.91 85.17
N GLY A 53 -41.44 -48.13 86.27
CA GLY A 53 -40.30 -48.21 87.18
C GLY A 53 -40.10 -49.61 87.77
N GLY A 54 -41.20 -50.33 88.06
CA GLY A 54 -41.16 -51.72 88.50
C GLY A 54 -40.79 -52.71 87.40
N LEU A 55 -41.29 -52.54 86.17
CA LEU A 55 -40.88 -53.35 85.01
C LEU A 55 -39.37 -53.23 84.75
N VAL A 56 -38.83 -52.01 84.84
CA VAL A 56 -37.39 -51.74 84.71
C VAL A 56 -36.60 -52.40 85.83
N LYS A 57 -37.05 -52.32 87.10
CA LYS A 57 -36.40 -53.02 88.23
C LYS A 57 -36.38 -54.55 88.07
N GLN A 58 -37.35 -55.11 87.34
CA GLN A 58 -37.41 -56.54 87.00
C GLN A 58 -36.62 -56.89 85.72
N ASN A 59 -35.88 -55.95 85.12
CA ASN A 59 -35.14 -56.11 83.86
C ASN A 59 -36.00 -56.58 82.67
N LEU A 60 -37.30 -56.26 82.66
CA LEU A 60 -38.19 -56.59 81.56
C LEU A 60 -38.03 -55.56 80.43
N THR A 61 -37.42 -55.99 79.31
CA THR A 61 -37.22 -55.17 78.12
C THR A 61 -38.31 -55.35 77.06
N ALA A 62 -39.20 -56.33 77.23
CA ALA A 62 -40.34 -56.58 76.37
C ALA A 62 -41.52 -57.16 77.15
N VAL A 63 -42.73 -56.79 76.74
CA VAL A 63 -44.00 -57.27 77.31
C VAL A 63 -44.72 -58.12 76.25
N ASN A 64 -45.52 -59.10 76.68
CA ASN A 64 -46.35 -59.93 75.79
C ASN A 64 -47.08 -59.06 74.73
N PRO A 65 -47.00 -59.37 73.42
CA PRO A 65 -47.55 -58.50 72.38
C PRO A 65 -49.04 -58.17 72.51
N ASN A 66 -49.87 -59.13 72.95
CA ASN A 66 -51.30 -58.92 73.18
C ASN A 66 -51.54 -57.98 74.37
N MET A 67 -50.81 -58.20 75.47
CA MET A 67 -50.84 -57.30 76.63
C MET A 67 -50.39 -55.90 76.25
N ARG A 68 -49.28 -55.80 75.50
CA ARG A 68 -48.67 -54.55 75.04
C ARG A 68 -49.63 -53.72 74.19
N ASP A 69 -50.31 -54.36 73.24
CA ASP A 69 -51.31 -53.73 72.35
C ASP A 69 -52.52 -53.20 73.13
N ASN A 70 -53.08 -54.01 74.03
CA ASN A 70 -54.22 -53.60 74.84
C ASN A 70 -53.87 -52.49 75.84
N ILE A 71 -52.71 -52.57 76.50
CA ILE A 71 -52.24 -51.52 77.41
C ILE A 71 -52.05 -50.21 76.64
N LEU A 72 -51.39 -50.24 75.47
CA LEU A 72 -51.20 -49.04 74.66
C LEU A 72 -52.55 -48.42 74.25
N ASN A 73 -53.47 -49.23 73.73
CA ASN A 73 -54.77 -48.76 73.27
C ASN A 73 -55.59 -48.12 74.41
N LEU A 74 -55.76 -48.84 75.52
CA LEU A 74 -56.49 -48.34 76.70
C LEU A 74 -55.87 -47.05 77.26
N THR A 75 -54.54 -46.99 77.30
CA THR A 75 -53.82 -45.83 77.81
C THR A 75 -53.97 -44.62 76.91
N ILE A 76 -53.79 -44.78 75.60
CA ILE A 76 -53.95 -43.69 74.63
C ILE A 76 -55.40 -43.20 74.59
N THR A 77 -56.40 -44.10 74.65
CA THR A 77 -57.82 -43.72 74.75
C THR A 77 -58.12 -42.91 76.03
N ALA A 78 -57.57 -43.31 77.17
CA ALA A 78 -57.76 -42.61 78.44
C ALA A 78 -56.98 -41.29 78.56
N LEU A 79 -55.86 -41.16 77.82
CA LEU A 79 -55.06 -39.95 77.73
C LEU A 79 -55.62 -38.95 76.71
N ALA A 80 -56.31 -39.44 75.67
CA ALA A 80 -56.89 -38.64 74.58
C ALA A 80 -57.61 -37.36 75.01
N PRO A 81 -58.64 -37.42 75.91
CA PRO A 81 -59.34 -36.21 76.33
C PRO A 81 -58.48 -35.27 77.18
N LYS A 82 -57.32 -35.71 77.68
CA LYS A 82 -56.42 -34.98 78.59
C LYS A 82 -55.20 -34.38 77.89
N PHE A 83 -54.98 -34.65 76.60
CA PHE A 83 -53.82 -34.12 75.88
C PHE A 83 -53.71 -32.59 75.94
N HIS A 84 -54.83 -31.86 76.02
CA HIS A 84 -54.86 -30.41 76.16
C HIS A 84 -54.28 -29.90 77.49
N LEU A 85 -54.14 -30.76 78.51
CA LEU A 85 -53.54 -30.45 79.81
C LEU A 85 -52.03 -30.64 79.81
N LEU A 86 -51.46 -31.30 78.78
CA LEU A 86 -50.04 -31.61 78.73
C LEU A 86 -49.26 -30.48 78.06
N ASN A 87 -48.15 -30.09 78.69
CA ASN A 87 -47.11 -29.27 78.08
C ASN A 87 -46.04 -30.18 77.41
N PRO A 88 -45.02 -29.62 76.73
CA PRO A 88 -43.98 -30.44 76.08
C PRO A 88 -43.30 -31.45 77.03
N GLU A 89 -43.06 -31.08 78.29
CA GLU A 89 -42.49 -31.99 79.28
C GLU A 89 -43.44 -33.15 79.61
N GLY A 90 -44.75 -32.90 79.69
CA GLY A 90 -45.76 -33.95 79.82
C GLY A 90 -45.73 -34.93 78.65
N PHE A 91 -45.67 -34.44 77.41
CA PHE A 91 -45.52 -35.31 76.23
C PHE A 91 -44.20 -36.09 76.25
N ARG A 92 -43.10 -35.48 76.71
CA ARG A 92 -41.82 -36.16 76.91
C ARG A 92 -41.96 -37.32 77.90
N LEU A 93 -42.55 -37.10 79.07
CA LEU A 93 -42.78 -38.15 80.06
C LEU A 93 -43.61 -39.30 79.48
N TRP A 94 -44.73 -39.00 78.81
CA TRP A 94 -45.58 -40.03 78.25
C TRP A 94 -44.90 -40.84 77.14
N PHE A 95 -44.34 -40.19 76.11
CA PHE A 95 -43.85 -40.89 74.93
C PHE A 95 -42.40 -41.39 75.05
N GLN A 96 -41.57 -40.76 75.88
CA GLN A 96 -40.16 -41.15 76.04
C GLN A 96 -39.87 -41.88 77.36
N VAL A 97 -40.75 -41.82 78.36
CA VAL A 97 -40.53 -42.48 79.67
C VAL A 97 -41.56 -43.57 79.95
N TYR A 98 -42.86 -43.29 79.84
CA TYR A 98 -43.91 -44.24 80.26
C TYR A 98 -44.30 -45.25 79.18
N LEU A 99 -44.48 -44.80 77.94
CA LEU A 99 -44.94 -45.63 76.84
C LEU A 99 -43.88 -46.41 76.04
N PRO A 100 -42.54 -46.20 76.13
CA PRO A 100 -41.58 -46.86 75.22
C PRO A 100 -41.71 -48.37 75.09
N LEU A 101 -42.00 -49.10 76.18
CA LEU A 101 -42.20 -50.57 76.15
C LEU A 101 -43.48 -51.00 75.42
N PHE A 102 -44.42 -50.08 75.25
CA PHE A 102 -45.74 -50.30 74.65
C PHE A 102 -45.85 -49.77 73.22
N LEU A 103 -45.09 -48.73 72.88
CA LEU A 103 -45.04 -48.12 71.54
C LEU A 103 -44.76 -49.10 70.38
N PRO A 104 -44.06 -50.25 70.54
CA PRO A 104 -43.95 -51.22 69.45
C PRO A 104 -45.27 -51.88 68.99
N SER A 105 -46.40 -51.59 69.65
CA SER A 105 -47.75 -51.98 69.21
C SER A 105 -48.54 -50.87 68.49
N ILE A 106 -47.92 -49.73 68.17
CA ILE A 106 -48.59 -48.64 67.43
C ILE A 106 -49.18 -49.13 66.10
N LYS A 107 -50.36 -48.59 65.75
CA LYS A 107 -51.08 -48.79 64.49
C LYS A 107 -51.64 -47.44 64.03
N SER A 108 -52.15 -47.35 62.79
CA SER A 108 -52.80 -46.13 62.27
C SER A 108 -53.84 -45.55 63.24
N THR A 109 -54.66 -46.41 63.88
CA THR A 109 -55.70 -45.98 64.83
C THR A 109 -55.15 -45.32 66.09
N THR A 110 -53.90 -45.60 66.48
CA THR A 110 -53.24 -44.93 67.61
C THR A 110 -53.01 -43.45 67.30
N PHE A 111 -52.63 -43.14 66.06
CA PHE A 111 -52.35 -41.78 65.61
C PHE A 111 -53.63 -40.96 65.38
N ASP A 112 -54.74 -41.59 65.03
CA ASP A 112 -56.05 -40.94 64.89
C ASP A 112 -56.56 -40.33 66.21
N ILE A 113 -56.11 -40.88 67.34
CA ILE A 113 -56.51 -40.44 68.69
C ILE A 113 -55.70 -39.22 69.15
N ILE A 114 -54.48 -39.00 68.61
CA ILE A 114 -53.63 -37.89 69.00
C ILE A 114 -54.13 -36.60 68.34
N PRO A 115 -54.52 -35.56 69.12
CA PRO A 115 -55.07 -34.34 68.55
C PRO A 115 -54.02 -33.58 67.75
N ARG A 116 -54.44 -32.99 66.62
CA ARG A 116 -53.58 -32.16 65.77
C ARG A 116 -53.34 -30.74 66.31
N ASN A 117 -54.09 -30.34 67.33
CA ASN A 117 -54.01 -29.03 67.99
C ASN A 117 -53.09 -29.03 69.22
N ILE A 118 -51.94 -29.72 69.14
CA ILE A 118 -50.89 -29.67 70.16
C ILE A 118 -49.78 -28.71 69.68
N SER A 119 -48.86 -28.32 70.57
CA SER A 119 -47.73 -27.48 70.17
C SER A 119 -46.68 -28.28 69.40
N CYS A 120 -45.94 -27.61 68.51
CA CYS A 120 -44.83 -28.23 67.78
C CYS A 120 -43.79 -28.90 68.69
N SER A 121 -43.40 -28.24 69.79
CA SER A 121 -42.49 -28.84 70.78
C SER A 121 -43.07 -30.12 71.42
N SER A 122 -44.39 -30.20 71.60
CA SER A 122 -45.06 -31.42 72.10
C SER A 122 -45.06 -32.52 71.05
N TYR A 123 -45.36 -32.20 69.80
CA TYR A 123 -45.24 -33.14 68.67
C TYR A 123 -43.81 -33.69 68.51
N GLN A 124 -42.79 -32.83 68.58
CA GLN A 124 -41.39 -33.23 68.51
C GLN A 124 -41.03 -34.22 69.63
N GLN A 125 -41.63 -34.12 70.83
CA GLN A 125 -41.44 -35.13 71.89
C GLN A 125 -42.05 -36.50 71.55
N ILE A 126 -43.17 -36.53 70.84
CA ILE A 126 -43.81 -37.76 70.36
C ILE A 126 -42.91 -38.42 69.32
N VAL A 127 -42.47 -37.67 68.31
CA VAL A 127 -41.57 -38.16 67.25
C VAL A 127 -40.28 -38.69 67.86
N LYS A 128 -39.67 -37.95 68.80
CA LYS A 128 -38.46 -38.40 69.50
C LYS A 128 -38.67 -39.68 70.30
N GLY A 129 -39.82 -39.86 70.95
CA GLY A 129 -40.16 -41.11 71.63
C GLY A 129 -40.24 -42.31 70.68
N LEU A 130 -40.82 -42.09 69.50
CA LEU A 130 -40.91 -43.11 68.44
C LEU A 130 -39.55 -43.35 67.77
N ASP A 131 -38.72 -42.32 67.62
CA ASP A 131 -37.38 -42.42 67.07
C ASP A 131 -36.45 -43.22 67.99
N ASN A 132 -36.55 -43.02 69.30
CA ASN A 132 -35.79 -43.78 70.30
C ASN A 132 -36.04 -45.30 70.24
N ILE A 133 -37.23 -45.72 69.76
CA ILE A 133 -37.59 -47.13 69.64
C ILE A 133 -37.65 -47.61 68.18
N ILE A 134 -37.11 -46.85 67.22
CA ILE A 134 -37.27 -47.14 65.78
C ILE A 134 -36.79 -48.55 65.39
N SER A 135 -35.77 -49.08 66.07
CA SER A 135 -35.25 -50.43 65.84
C SER A 135 -36.22 -51.56 66.25
N GLN A 136 -37.27 -51.22 67.00
CA GLN A 136 -38.33 -52.14 67.43
C GLN A 136 -39.59 -52.02 66.57
N LEU A 137 -39.65 -51.04 65.67
CA LEU A 137 -40.77 -50.80 64.78
C LEU A 137 -40.60 -51.55 63.45
N SER A 138 -41.69 -52.13 62.94
CA SER A 138 -41.72 -52.67 61.58
C SER A 138 -41.72 -51.57 60.52
N GLU A 139 -41.38 -51.90 59.28
CA GLU A 139 -41.40 -50.97 58.15
C GLU A 139 -42.79 -50.32 57.98
N ALA A 140 -43.87 -51.10 58.08
CA ALA A 140 -45.24 -50.58 58.04
C ALA A 140 -45.51 -49.57 59.16
N GLN A 141 -45.04 -49.84 60.38
CA GLN A 141 -45.18 -48.91 61.51
C GLN A 141 -44.37 -47.63 61.29
N ASN A 142 -43.16 -47.73 60.75
CA ASN A 142 -42.36 -46.56 60.42
C ASN A 142 -43.05 -45.67 59.36
N GLN A 143 -43.72 -46.28 58.38
CA GLN A 143 -44.55 -45.56 57.42
C GLN A 143 -45.75 -44.87 58.08
N GLU A 144 -46.41 -45.52 59.04
CA GLU A 144 -47.49 -44.90 59.81
C GLU A 144 -47.00 -43.71 60.64
N VAL A 145 -45.81 -43.82 61.27
CA VAL A 145 -45.18 -42.69 62.00
C VAL A 145 -44.87 -41.54 61.04
N LEU A 146 -44.28 -41.84 59.89
CA LEU A 146 -43.98 -40.83 58.88
C LEU A 146 -45.25 -40.15 58.36
N LYS A 147 -46.31 -40.93 58.08
CA LYS A 147 -47.61 -40.41 57.65
C LYS A 147 -48.21 -39.52 58.72
N PHE A 148 -48.22 -39.95 59.98
CA PHE A 148 -48.66 -39.13 61.11
C PHE A 148 -47.90 -37.80 61.18
N GLY A 149 -46.58 -37.84 61.03
CA GLY A 149 -45.73 -36.66 61.05
C GLY A 149 -45.98 -35.72 59.89
N LEU A 150 -46.05 -36.23 58.66
CA LEU A 150 -46.38 -35.44 57.47
C LEU A 150 -47.77 -34.79 57.59
N ASP A 151 -48.77 -35.51 58.06
CA ASP A 151 -50.13 -35.00 58.24
C ASP A 151 -50.18 -33.92 59.32
N TYR A 152 -49.45 -34.11 60.43
CA TYR A 152 -49.34 -33.11 61.48
C TYR A 152 -48.68 -31.83 60.97
N LEU A 153 -47.51 -31.95 60.35
CA LEU A 153 -46.73 -30.83 59.82
C LEU A 153 -47.49 -30.06 58.73
N LYS A 154 -48.24 -30.76 57.87
CA LYS A 154 -49.13 -30.12 56.87
C LYS A 154 -50.25 -29.34 57.55
N ALA A 155 -50.86 -29.88 58.61
CA ALA A 155 -51.91 -29.19 59.35
C ALA A 155 -51.40 -27.90 60.00
N GLN A 156 -50.12 -27.83 60.40
CA GLN A 156 -49.54 -26.61 60.98
C GLN A 156 -49.29 -25.49 59.96
N LEU A 157 -49.33 -25.77 58.65
CA LEU A 157 -49.16 -24.73 57.61
C LEU A 157 -50.25 -23.65 57.68
N THR A 158 -51.45 -23.97 58.16
CA THR A 158 -52.54 -22.98 58.31
C THR A 158 -52.31 -21.98 59.43
N SER A 159 -51.43 -22.29 60.39
CA SER A 159 -51.08 -21.45 61.54
C SER A 159 -49.86 -20.55 61.27
N GLY A 160 -49.26 -20.65 60.08
CA GLY A 160 -48.21 -19.76 59.59
C GLY A 160 -46.86 -20.43 59.33
N LEU A 161 -46.49 -21.49 60.07
CA LEU A 161 -45.18 -22.17 59.96
C LEU A 161 -45.29 -23.67 60.34
N SER A 162 -44.71 -24.58 59.54
CA SER A 162 -44.73 -26.03 59.79
C SER A 162 -43.69 -26.43 60.85
N CYS A 163 -43.98 -26.10 62.12
CA CYS A 163 -43.07 -26.34 63.24
C CYS A 163 -41.67 -25.79 63.03
N PHE A 164 -41.62 -24.57 62.52
CA PHE A 164 -40.43 -23.74 62.41
C PHE A 164 -40.57 -22.58 63.39
N ASN A 165 -39.56 -22.32 64.21
CA ASN A 165 -39.53 -21.16 65.10
C ASN A 165 -38.40 -20.21 64.71
N ALA A 166 -38.75 -19.07 64.12
CA ALA A 166 -37.78 -18.06 63.65
C ALA A 166 -36.91 -17.45 64.77
N GLU A 167 -37.30 -17.57 66.03
CA GLU A 167 -36.57 -17.00 67.18
C GLU A 167 -35.54 -17.97 67.79
N ILE A 168 -35.60 -19.28 67.47
CA ILE A 168 -34.79 -20.33 68.13
C ILE A 168 -34.10 -21.27 67.13
N GLU A 169 -34.77 -21.61 66.01
CA GLU A 169 -34.26 -22.56 65.03
C GLU A 169 -33.67 -21.80 63.83
N THR A 170 -32.34 -21.73 63.77
CA THR A 170 -31.61 -21.02 62.71
C THR A 170 -31.08 -21.92 61.59
N ASN A 171 -31.24 -23.26 61.69
CA ASN A 171 -30.73 -24.18 60.67
C ASN A 171 -31.72 -25.31 60.28
N ASP A 172 -31.76 -25.63 58.99
CA ASP A 172 -32.63 -26.68 58.42
C ASP A 172 -32.31 -28.08 58.95
N ARG A 173 -31.09 -28.27 59.48
CA ARG A 173 -30.65 -29.49 60.16
C ARG A 173 -31.53 -29.80 61.37
N GLY A 174 -31.61 -28.86 62.32
CA GLY A 174 -32.39 -29.04 63.54
C GLY A 174 -33.86 -29.28 63.22
N TRP A 175 -34.42 -28.49 62.30
CA TRP A 175 -35.80 -28.68 61.84
C TRP A 175 -36.05 -30.09 61.29
N LEU A 176 -35.13 -30.63 60.47
CA LEU A 176 -35.26 -31.97 59.90
C LEU A 176 -35.12 -33.07 60.97
N GLU A 177 -34.15 -32.94 61.88
CA GLU A 177 -33.90 -33.90 62.95
C GLU A 177 -35.02 -33.92 63.99
N ASP A 178 -35.50 -32.75 64.43
CA ASP A 178 -36.52 -32.64 65.49
C ASP A 178 -37.91 -33.06 65.00
N ASN A 179 -38.26 -32.77 63.75
CA ASN A 179 -39.59 -33.07 63.21
C ASN A 179 -39.73 -34.47 62.61
N PHE A 180 -38.62 -35.12 62.22
CA PHE A 180 -38.65 -36.42 61.56
C PHE A 180 -37.73 -37.49 62.17
N GLY A 181 -36.73 -37.16 62.99
CA GLY A 181 -35.76 -38.13 63.50
C GLY A 181 -35.15 -38.96 62.37
N GLN A 182 -35.04 -40.28 62.57
CA GLN A 182 -34.61 -41.24 61.54
C GLN A 182 -35.71 -41.58 60.52
N PHE A 183 -36.98 -41.27 60.79
CA PHE A 183 -38.07 -41.45 59.82
C PHE A 183 -37.88 -40.60 58.56
N ARG A 184 -37.05 -39.54 58.64
CA ARG A 184 -36.64 -38.73 57.48
C ARG A 184 -36.08 -39.58 56.34
N LEU A 185 -35.43 -40.71 56.63
CA LEU A 185 -34.78 -41.56 55.62
C LEU A 185 -35.80 -42.23 54.68
N GLN A 186 -37.07 -42.31 55.10
CA GLN A 186 -38.18 -42.88 54.32
C GLN A 186 -39.02 -41.81 53.61
N ALA A 187 -38.80 -40.53 53.88
CA ALA A 187 -39.50 -39.44 53.22
C ALA A 187 -38.91 -39.15 51.82
N SER A 188 -39.71 -38.62 50.90
CA SER A 188 -39.16 -38.02 49.67
C SER A 188 -38.58 -36.65 49.97
N PHE A 189 -37.60 -36.19 49.18
CA PHE A 189 -37.04 -34.85 49.35
C PHE A 189 -38.11 -33.77 49.07
N LYS A 190 -39.02 -34.05 48.12
CA LYS A 190 -40.18 -33.19 47.82
C LYS A 190 -41.09 -32.97 49.04
N ASN A 191 -41.21 -33.95 49.95
CA ASN A 191 -41.97 -33.75 51.19
C ASN A 191 -41.39 -32.60 52.01
N PHE A 192 -40.06 -32.52 52.16
CA PHE A 192 -39.41 -31.46 52.93
C PHE A 192 -39.68 -30.07 52.33
N LEU A 193 -39.52 -29.93 51.01
CA LEU A 193 -39.81 -28.67 50.30
C LEU A 193 -41.27 -28.25 50.40
N SER A 194 -42.20 -29.20 50.45
CA SER A 194 -43.63 -28.90 50.60
C SER A 194 -44.00 -28.37 51.99
N LEU A 195 -43.20 -28.71 53.00
CA LEU A 195 -43.44 -28.38 54.40
C LEU A 195 -42.70 -27.11 54.83
N LYS A 196 -41.49 -26.89 54.29
CA LYS A 196 -40.68 -25.69 54.55
C LYS A 196 -40.19 -25.12 53.21
N LYS A 197 -40.76 -23.98 52.81
CA LYS A 197 -40.52 -23.37 51.48
C LYS A 197 -39.09 -22.89 51.26
N ASP A 198 -38.42 -22.45 52.31
CA ASP A 198 -37.04 -21.95 52.34
C ASP A 198 -36.06 -23.04 52.80
N PHE A 199 -36.45 -24.31 52.77
CA PHE A 199 -35.58 -25.43 53.14
C PHE A 199 -34.39 -25.52 52.19
N LYS A 200 -33.18 -25.55 52.76
CA LYS A 200 -31.92 -25.66 52.03
C LYS A 200 -31.37 -27.08 52.12
N GLY A 201 -31.73 -27.91 51.16
CA GLY A 201 -31.29 -29.31 51.13
C GLY A 201 -29.77 -29.50 51.17
N ALA A 202 -29.01 -28.62 50.52
CA ALA A 202 -27.56 -28.76 50.44
C ALA A 202 -26.84 -28.60 51.80
N GLU A 203 -27.41 -27.84 52.75
CA GLU A 203 -26.85 -27.68 54.10
C GLU A 203 -27.01 -28.94 54.97
N VAL A 204 -27.91 -29.84 54.57
CA VAL A 204 -28.24 -31.09 55.28
C VAL A 204 -27.93 -32.33 54.45
N ALA A 205 -27.11 -32.22 53.40
CA ALA A 205 -26.85 -33.30 52.46
C ALA A 205 -26.35 -34.60 53.11
N ASP A 206 -25.58 -34.52 54.20
CA ASP A 206 -25.07 -35.66 54.98
C ASP A 206 -26.15 -36.40 55.77
N LEU A 207 -27.33 -35.78 55.96
CA LEU A 207 -28.49 -36.40 56.59
C LEU A 207 -29.44 -37.08 55.60
N LEU A 208 -29.21 -36.92 54.29
CA LEU A 208 -30.08 -37.38 53.22
C LEU A 208 -29.64 -38.75 52.68
N THR A 209 -30.60 -39.52 52.19
CA THR A 209 -30.34 -40.78 51.48
C THR A 209 -29.85 -40.53 50.06
N PHE A 210 -29.25 -41.54 49.42
CA PHE A 210 -28.82 -41.45 48.02
C PHE A 210 -29.99 -41.09 47.07
N SER A 211 -31.20 -41.57 47.33
CA SER A 211 -32.39 -41.19 46.54
C SER A 211 -32.74 -39.72 46.72
N GLN A 212 -32.73 -39.24 47.97
CA GLN A 212 -33.01 -37.85 48.29
C GLN A 212 -31.95 -36.89 47.72
N LEU A 213 -30.68 -37.29 47.71
CA LEU A 213 -29.59 -36.52 47.09
C LEU A 213 -29.78 -36.39 45.57
N LYS A 214 -30.25 -37.44 44.89
CA LYS A 214 -30.62 -37.37 43.46
C LYS A 214 -31.79 -36.42 43.22
N GLU A 215 -32.83 -36.49 44.05
CA GLU A 215 -33.98 -35.58 43.98
C GLU A 215 -33.56 -34.12 44.23
N LEU A 216 -32.71 -33.87 45.23
CA LEU A 216 -32.15 -32.55 45.52
C LEU A 216 -31.39 -32.01 44.32
N ALA A 217 -30.46 -32.80 43.76
CA ALA A 217 -29.65 -32.36 42.62
C ALA A 217 -30.48 -32.13 41.34
N ALA A 218 -31.63 -32.78 41.23
CA ALA A 218 -32.60 -32.60 40.14
C ALA A 218 -33.45 -31.32 40.29
N ILE A 219 -33.29 -30.54 41.36
CA ILE A 219 -34.05 -29.30 41.60
C ILE A 219 -33.09 -28.11 41.60
N PRO A 220 -33.01 -27.32 40.52
CA PRO A 220 -32.01 -26.26 40.35
C PRO A 220 -32.05 -25.21 41.47
N SER A 221 -33.25 -24.87 41.95
CA SER A 221 -33.43 -23.88 43.02
C SER A 221 -32.85 -24.31 44.38
N GLN A 222 -32.42 -25.56 44.52
CA GLN A 222 -31.77 -26.09 45.72
C GLN A 222 -30.24 -26.07 45.65
N LEU A 223 -29.67 -25.58 44.55
CA LEU A 223 -28.24 -25.49 44.31
C LEU A 223 -27.86 -24.06 43.96
N ASN A 224 -27.33 -23.32 44.94
CA ASN A 224 -26.93 -21.93 44.75
C ASN A 224 -25.40 -21.79 44.66
N GLY A 225 -24.86 -22.28 43.55
CA GLY A 225 -23.43 -22.16 43.21
C GLY A 225 -22.58 -23.35 43.67
N THR A 226 -21.26 -23.15 43.65
CA THR A 226 -20.27 -24.23 43.77
C THR A 226 -20.29 -24.92 45.14
N GLN A 227 -20.56 -24.17 46.22
CA GLN A 227 -20.50 -24.70 47.58
C GLN A 227 -21.56 -25.76 47.85
N ASP A 228 -22.78 -25.56 47.35
CA ASP A 228 -23.89 -26.50 47.54
C ASP A 228 -23.64 -27.81 46.79
N VAL A 229 -23.18 -27.71 45.54
CA VAL A 229 -22.75 -28.88 44.76
C VAL A 229 -21.62 -29.63 45.47
N THR A 230 -20.65 -28.91 46.03
CA THR A 230 -19.53 -29.52 46.75
C THR A 230 -20.00 -30.30 47.98
N LYS A 231 -20.93 -29.74 48.78
CA LYS A 231 -21.53 -30.44 49.93
C LYS A 231 -22.25 -31.71 49.51
N VAL A 232 -23.08 -31.63 48.47
CA VAL A 232 -23.81 -32.79 47.94
C VAL A 232 -22.84 -33.86 47.45
N MET A 233 -21.88 -33.49 46.61
CA MET A 233 -20.91 -34.42 46.04
C MET A 233 -19.99 -35.03 47.10
N ALA A 234 -19.67 -34.31 48.19
CA ALA A 234 -18.82 -34.82 49.28
C ALA A 234 -19.39 -36.07 49.96
N VAL A 235 -20.73 -36.17 50.05
CA VAL A 235 -21.43 -37.29 50.70
C VAL A 235 -21.51 -38.52 49.78
N ILE A 236 -21.47 -38.31 48.46
CA ILE A 236 -21.59 -39.39 47.47
C ILE A 236 -20.24 -40.07 47.25
N LYS A 237 -20.22 -41.40 47.27
CA LYS A 237 -19.02 -42.18 47.00
C LYS A 237 -18.73 -42.23 45.49
N PRO A 238 -17.46 -42.24 45.05
CA PRO A 238 -17.11 -42.33 43.63
C PRO A 238 -17.75 -43.51 42.89
N ALA A 239 -17.93 -44.66 43.55
CA ALA A 239 -18.58 -45.84 42.97
C ALA A 239 -20.04 -45.57 42.57
N ASP A 240 -20.72 -44.64 43.22
CA ASP A 240 -22.12 -44.29 42.96
C ASP A 240 -22.27 -43.12 41.97
N PHE A 241 -21.16 -42.54 41.50
CA PHE A 241 -21.19 -41.38 40.59
C PHE A 241 -21.92 -41.72 39.29
N ALA A 242 -21.69 -42.90 38.72
CA ALA A 242 -22.38 -43.33 37.49
C ALA A 242 -23.91 -43.21 37.63
N ALA A 243 -24.48 -43.85 38.65
CA ALA A 243 -25.93 -43.86 38.89
C ALA A 243 -26.48 -42.47 39.28
N PHE A 244 -25.69 -41.67 40.01
CA PHE A 244 -26.07 -40.28 40.33
C PHE A 244 -26.12 -39.41 39.08
N PHE A 245 -25.08 -39.47 38.25
CA PHE A 245 -24.99 -38.68 37.01
C PHE A 245 -25.97 -39.14 35.93
N ASP A 246 -26.40 -40.40 35.92
CA ASP A 246 -27.50 -40.85 35.06
C ASP A 246 -28.81 -40.11 35.35
N SER A 247 -29.09 -39.85 36.64
CA SER A 247 -30.28 -39.08 37.05
C SER A 247 -30.08 -37.58 36.85
N LEU A 248 -28.90 -37.06 37.22
CA LEU A 248 -28.57 -35.64 37.07
C LEU A 248 -28.56 -35.21 35.60
N ALA A 249 -27.97 -36.01 34.71
CA ALA A 249 -27.90 -35.70 33.28
C ALA A 249 -29.30 -35.56 32.66
N GLN A 250 -30.24 -36.43 33.05
CA GLN A 250 -31.65 -36.32 32.62
C GLN A 250 -32.30 -35.04 33.16
N ALA A 251 -32.09 -34.71 34.43
CA ALA A 251 -32.63 -33.50 35.03
C ALA A 251 -32.05 -32.23 34.40
N VAL A 252 -30.74 -32.17 34.17
CA VAL A 252 -30.08 -31.03 33.51
C VAL A 252 -30.54 -30.92 32.06
N ALA A 253 -30.69 -32.02 31.33
CA ALA A 253 -31.21 -31.98 29.96
C ALA A 253 -32.64 -31.43 29.89
N ALA A 254 -33.51 -31.77 30.86
CA ALA A 254 -34.90 -31.32 30.88
C ALA A 254 -35.09 -29.83 31.21
N GLN A 255 -34.16 -29.21 31.94
CA GLN A 255 -34.27 -27.83 32.45
C GLN A 255 -32.90 -27.11 32.45
N SER A 256 -32.13 -27.28 31.38
CA SER A 256 -30.73 -26.81 31.28
C SER A 256 -30.55 -25.32 31.56
N VAL A 257 -31.53 -24.49 31.18
CA VAL A 257 -31.54 -23.03 31.39
C VAL A 257 -31.61 -22.66 32.88
N ASN A 258 -32.21 -23.52 33.71
CA ASN A 258 -32.40 -23.25 35.14
C ASN A 258 -31.15 -23.62 35.97
N TYR A 259 -30.25 -24.43 35.41
CA TYR A 259 -28.96 -24.72 36.04
C TYR A 259 -27.94 -23.65 35.63
N THR A 260 -27.38 -22.93 36.60
CA THR A 260 -26.35 -21.93 36.32
C THR A 260 -25.07 -22.60 35.80
N GLN A 261 -24.29 -21.85 35.01
CA GLN A 261 -22.97 -22.30 34.53
C GLN A 261 -22.06 -22.72 35.70
N GLU A 262 -22.12 -22.00 36.82
CA GLU A 262 -21.34 -22.32 38.01
C GLU A 262 -21.71 -23.69 38.59
N VAL A 263 -23.01 -24.00 38.69
CA VAL A 263 -23.49 -25.31 39.20
C VAL A 263 -23.10 -26.45 38.26
N LYS A 264 -23.30 -26.29 36.94
CA LYS A 264 -22.86 -27.28 35.94
C LYS A 264 -21.35 -27.53 36.03
N SER A 265 -20.57 -26.45 36.13
CA SER A 265 -19.11 -26.50 36.25
C SER A 265 -18.65 -27.19 37.52
N ALA A 266 -19.31 -26.95 38.66
CA ALA A 266 -19.00 -27.60 39.92
C ALA A 266 -19.24 -29.13 39.87
N PHE A 267 -20.31 -29.58 39.22
CA PHE A 267 -20.55 -31.01 39.00
C PHE A 267 -19.48 -31.63 38.10
N LEU A 268 -19.14 -30.97 36.98
CA LEU A 268 -18.05 -31.42 36.10
C LEU A 268 -16.72 -31.52 36.85
N GLN A 269 -16.37 -30.50 37.63
CA GLN A 269 -15.16 -30.47 38.44
C GLN A 269 -15.11 -31.63 39.44
N ALA A 270 -16.22 -31.91 40.13
CA ALA A 270 -16.30 -33.03 41.07
C ALA A 270 -16.05 -34.39 40.39
N VAL A 271 -16.56 -34.58 39.16
CA VAL A 271 -16.28 -35.81 38.38
C VAL A 271 -14.83 -35.85 37.92
N PHE A 272 -14.27 -34.73 37.46
CA PHE A 272 -12.88 -34.69 37.01
C PHE A 272 -11.89 -34.97 38.14
N ASP A 273 -12.18 -34.51 39.36
CA ASP A 273 -11.30 -34.70 40.51
C ASP A 273 -11.46 -36.07 41.19
N ARG A 274 -12.69 -36.58 41.31
CA ARG A 274 -13.00 -37.77 42.13
C ARG A 274 -13.57 -38.96 41.35
N GLY A 275 -14.00 -38.76 40.11
CA GLY A 275 -14.68 -39.78 39.31
C GLY A 275 -13.76 -40.84 38.72
N GLY A 276 -12.43 -40.72 38.88
CA GLY A 276 -11.47 -41.71 38.39
C GLY A 276 -11.44 -41.85 36.86
N LEU A 277 -11.95 -40.84 36.13
CA LEU A 277 -12.06 -40.89 34.67
C LEU A 277 -10.74 -41.24 33.96
N PRO A 278 -9.56 -40.73 34.32
CA PRO A 278 -8.31 -41.09 33.63
C PRO A 278 -8.01 -42.60 33.59
N ALA A 279 -8.51 -43.38 34.56
CA ALA A 279 -8.21 -44.80 34.70
C ALA A 279 -9.21 -45.74 33.98
N VAL A 280 -10.35 -45.21 33.51
CA VAL A 280 -11.37 -46.05 32.85
C VAL A 280 -10.99 -46.43 31.41
N SER A 281 -11.59 -47.49 30.86
CA SER A 281 -11.41 -47.85 29.44
C SER A 281 -12.06 -46.82 28.51
N ASP A 282 -11.71 -46.85 27.22
CA ASP A 282 -12.35 -45.97 26.23
C ASP A 282 -13.84 -46.26 26.05
N GLU A 283 -14.25 -47.54 26.16
CA GLU A 283 -15.65 -47.94 26.11
C GLU A 283 -16.45 -47.36 27.29
N ASP A 284 -15.91 -47.49 28.51
CA ASP A 284 -16.52 -46.91 29.71
C ASP A 284 -16.53 -45.38 29.66
N PHE A 285 -15.49 -44.76 29.11
CA PHE A 285 -15.43 -43.31 28.94
C PHE A 285 -16.49 -42.80 27.96
N LEU A 286 -16.76 -43.55 26.87
CA LEU A 286 -17.84 -43.23 25.95
C LEU A 286 -19.23 -43.40 26.59
N GLN A 287 -19.40 -44.31 27.55
CA GLN A 287 -20.64 -44.33 28.36
C GLN A 287 -20.79 -43.06 29.20
N TRP A 288 -19.68 -42.51 29.71
CA TRP A 288 -19.66 -41.23 30.42
C TRP A 288 -19.98 -40.02 29.53
N ARG A 289 -19.83 -40.13 28.21
CA ARG A 289 -20.21 -39.07 27.26
C ARG A 289 -21.64 -38.57 27.48
N GLY A 290 -22.61 -39.49 27.57
CA GLY A 290 -24.02 -39.14 27.77
C GLY A 290 -24.31 -38.47 29.11
N ARG A 291 -23.53 -38.81 30.14
CA ARG A 291 -23.62 -38.21 31.49
C ARG A 291 -23.06 -36.80 31.53
N LEU A 292 -21.98 -36.55 30.79
CA LEU A 292 -21.29 -35.26 30.78
C LEU A 292 -21.93 -34.27 29.82
N GLN A 293 -22.44 -34.72 28.67
CA GLN A 293 -22.90 -33.83 27.59
C GLN A 293 -23.91 -32.75 28.05
N PRO A 294 -24.96 -33.03 28.84
CA PRO A 294 -25.87 -31.98 29.31
C PRO A 294 -25.19 -30.92 30.20
N LEU A 295 -24.12 -31.29 30.90
CA LEU A 295 -23.35 -30.42 31.78
C LEU A 295 -22.31 -29.59 31.03
N LEU A 296 -21.91 -30.00 29.82
CA LEU A 296 -20.97 -29.26 28.97
C LEU A 296 -21.63 -28.03 28.31
N ILE A 297 -22.96 -27.92 28.32
CA ILE A 297 -23.67 -26.72 27.85
C ILE A 297 -23.23 -25.52 28.69
N ASP A 298 -22.84 -24.43 28.02
CA ASP A 298 -22.21 -23.26 28.62
C ASP A 298 -20.88 -23.60 29.35
N LEU A 299 -20.06 -24.51 28.82
CA LEU A 299 -18.79 -24.91 29.45
C LEU A 299 -17.92 -23.68 29.83
N SER A 300 -17.49 -23.66 31.09
CA SER A 300 -16.60 -22.61 31.59
C SER A 300 -15.16 -22.78 31.04
N PRO A 301 -14.48 -21.70 30.63
CA PRO A 301 -13.15 -21.78 30.01
C PRO A 301 -12.09 -22.43 30.91
N ASN A 302 -12.19 -22.28 32.23
CA ASN A 302 -11.25 -22.89 33.19
C ASN A 302 -11.30 -24.42 33.24
N LEU A 303 -12.39 -25.04 32.78
CA LEU A 303 -12.54 -26.50 32.73
C LEU A 303 -12.03 -27.11 31.42
N VAL A 304 -11.85 -26.29 30.38
CA VAL A 304 -11.42 -26.76 29.05
C VAL A 304 -10.06 -27.49 29.12
N PRO A 305 -9.01 -26.98 29.78
CA PRO A 305 -7.73 -27.70 29.83
C PRO A 305 -7.84 -29.07 30.48
N ARG A 306 -8.63 -29.19 31.56
CA ARG A 306 -8.86 -30.48 32.22
C ARG A 306 -9.64 -31.43 31.32
N PHE A 307 -10.73 -30.95 30.70
CA PHE A 307 -11.50 -31.76 29.77
C PHE A 307 -10.65 -32.26 28.60
N VAL A 308 -9.90 -31.37 27.94
CA VAL A 308 -9.05 -31.74 26.79
C VAL A 308 -7.93 -32.69 27.23
N SER A 309 -7.33 -32.52 28.42
CA SER A 309 -6.32 -33.46 28.93
C SER A 309 -6.86 -34.88 29.15
N LEU A 310 -8.11 -35.02 29.61
CA LEU A 310 -8.78 -36.31 29.75
C LEU A 310 -9.00 -37.00 28.41
N VAL A 311 -9.33 -36.20 27.39
CA VAL A 311 -9.54 -36.64 26.02
C VAL A 311 -8.21 -36.94 25.32
N ALA A 312 -7.15 -36.21 25.66
CA ALA A 312 -5.82 -36.34 25.05
C ALA A 312 -5.19 -37.71 25.32
N ASN A 313 -5.44 -38.32 26.48
CA ASN A 313 -4.88 -39.65 26.83
C ASN A 313 -5.64 -40.84 26.22
N ARG A 314 -6.62 -40.59 25.35
CA ARG A 314 -7.51 -41.62 24.77
C ARG A 314 -7.06 -42.08 23.39
N SER A 315 -7.72 -43.13 22.87
CA SER A 315 -7.60 -43.48 21.45
C SER A 315 -8.15 -42.37 20.56
N CYS A 316 -7.67 -42.32 19.33
CA CYS A 316 -8.07 -41.29 18.36
C CYS A 316 -9.57 -41.26 18.06
N ALA A 317 -10.23 -42.42 18.04
CA ALA A 317 -11.68 -42.48 17.83
C ALA A 317 -12.42 -41.81 18.99
N THR A 318 -12.05 -42.14 20.22
CA THR A 318 -12.63 -41.54 21.42
C THR A 318 -12.29 -40.05 21.54
N SER A 319 -11.07 -39.65 21.21
CA SER A 319 -10.68 -38.24 21.22
C SER A 319 -11.50 -37.41 20.25
N GLN A 320 -11.68 -37.91 19.02
CA GLN A 320 -12.48 -37.25 17.98
C GLN A 320 -13.95 -37.14 18.40
N GLU A 321 -14.54 -38.22 18.92
CA GLU A 321 -15.93 -38.21 19.39
C GLU A 321 -16.17 -37.13 20.46
N MET A 322 -15.23 -36.92 21.36
CA MET A 322 -15.37 -35.90 22.41
C MET A 322 -15.18 -34.48 21.91
N ILE A 323 -14.30 -34.27 20.93
CA ILE A 323 -14.18 -32.97 20.25
C ILE A 323 -15.47 -32.68 19.46
N ASN A 324 -16.06 -33.68 18.80
CA ASN A 324 -17.35 -33.57 18.11
C ASN A 324 -18.48 -33.19 19.09
N VAL A 325 -18.45 -33.67 20.33
CA VAL A 325 -19.42 -33.24 21.37
C VAL A 325 -19.29 -31.75 21.66
N LEU A 326 -18.06 -31.24 21.80
CA LEU A 326 -17.85 -29.79 21.98
C LEU A 326 -18.32 -28.99 20.76
N ASP A 327 -18.06 -29.48 19.55
CA ASP A 327 -18.50 -28.85 18.31
C ASP A 327 -20.03 -28.79 18.21
N THR A 328 -20.72 -29.88 18.57
CA THR A 328 -22.19 -29.96 18.59
C THR A 328 -22.81 -28.87 19.49
N ILE A 329 -22.15 -28.53 20.59
CA ILE A 329 -22.64 -27.53 21.55
C ILE A 329 -21.98 -26.16 21.37
N GLN A 330 -21.19 -25.93 20.31
CA GLN A 330 -20.35 -24.73 20.18
C GLN A 330 -21.14 -23.42 20.30
N THR A 331 -22.39 -23.40 19.86
CA THR A 331 -23.26 -22.21 19.90
C THR A 331 -23.62 -21.78 21.32
N THR A 332 -23.52 -22.70 22.29
CA THR A 332 -23.73 -22.43 23.72
C THR A 332 -22.46 -21.93 24.41
N LEU A 333 -21.29 -22.05 23.75
CA LEU A 333 -20.02 -21.70 24.36
C LEU A 333 -19.70 -20.22 24.20
N SER A 334 -19.18 -19.61 25.27
CA SER A 334 -18.67 -18.24 25.22
C SER A 334 -17.47 -18.13 24.26
N ASN A 335 -17.21 -16.93 23.72
CA ASN A 335 -16.03 -16.71 22.87
C ASN A 335 -14.72 -17.06 23.60
N ASN A 336 -14.61 -16.76 24.90
CA ASN A 336 -13.44 -17.13 25.71
C ASN A 336 -13.28 -18.65 25.80
N THR A 337 -14.38 -19.39 25.97
CA THR A 337 -14.37 -20.86 25.98
C THR A 337 -13.93 -21.39 24.62
N LYS A 338 -14.45 -20.87 23.51
CA LYS A 338 -14.05 -21.28 22.15
C LYS A 338 -12.56 -21.07 21.89
N THR A 339 -12.02 -19.92 22.31
CA THR A 339 -10.59 -19.61 22.24
C THR A 339 -9.76 -20.61 23.05
N GLU A 340 -10.19 -20.95 24.27
CA GLU A 340 -9.49 -21.96 25.08
C GLU A 340 -9.59 -23.37 24.49
N VAL A 341 -10.71 -23.73 23.84
CA VAL A 341 -10.83 -25.01 23.10
C VAL A 341 -9.82 -25.04 21.95
N TYR A 342 -9.80 -24.01 21.11
CA TYR A 342 -8.83 -23.87 20.02
C TYR A 342 -7.37 -23.99 20.52
N ARG A 343 -7.03 -23.29 21.61
CA ARG A 343 -5.69 -23.33 22.22
C ARG A 343 -5.30 -24.73 22.70
N ASN A 344 -6.22 -25.44 23.35
CA ASN A 344 -5.93 -26.78 23.87
C ASN A 344 -5.91 -27.84 22.75
N ILE A 345 -6.62 -27.63 21.65
CA ILE A 345 -6.46 -28.43 20.42
C ILE A 345 -5.04 -28.27 19.86
N LEU A 346 -4.48 -27.06 19.83
CA LEU A 346 -3.09 -26.84 19.41
C LEU A 346 -2.09 -27.60 20.29
N ILE A 347 -2.25 -27.50 21.62
CA ILE A 347 -1.41 -28.23 22.58
C ILE A 347 -1.50 -29.74 22.32
N PHE A 348 -2.71 -30.26 22.07
CA PHE A 348 -2.94 -31.66 21.76
C PHE A 348 -2.18 -32.13 20.50
N LEU A 349 -2.08 -31.28 19.47
CA LEU A 349 -1.37 -31.62 18.22
C LEU A 349 0.16 -31.47 18.34
N GLN A 350 0.64 -30.64 19.26
CA GLN A 350 2.05 -30.31 19.48
C GLN A 350 2.73 -31.14 20.60
N ASP A 351 2.00 -32.00 21.29
CA ASP A 351 2.52 -32.87 22.36
C ASP A 351 3.57 -33.88 21.84
N SER A 352 4.22 -34.58 22.76
CA SER A 352 5.31 -35.57 22.58
C SER A 352 5.15 -36.58 21.45
N THR A 353 3.92 -36.84 20.98
CA THR A 353 3.63 -37.52 19.71
C THR A 353 3.09 -36.51 18.69
N LEU A 354 4.00 -35.79 18.01
CA LEU A 354 3.67 -34.81 16.95
C LEU A 354 2.69 -35.42 15.95
N LEU A 355 1.57 -34.71 15.69
CA LEU A 355 0.47 -35.15 14.82
C LEU A 355 -0.24 -36.42 15.30
N LYS A 356 -0.51 -36.51 16.61
CA LYS A 356 -1.33 -37.57 17.19
C LYS A 356 -2.63 -37.74 16.37
N CYS A 357 -2.95 -38.98 16.03
CA CYS A 357 -4.11 -39.38 15.23
C CYS A 357 -4.04 -39.17 13.71
N TYR A 358 -2.98 -38.56 13.19
CA TYR A 358 -2.76 -38.54 11.75
C TYR A 358 -2.26 -39.91 11.27
N ARG A 359 -3.01 -40.56 10.36
CA ARG A 359 -2.68 -41.88 9.78
C ARG A 359 -2.42 -41.83 8.27
N GLY A 360 -2.17 -40.65 7.71
CA GLY A 360 -2.05 -40.40 6.27
C GLY A 360 -3.32 -39.78 5.66
N GLY A 361 -3.28 -39.49 4.36
CA GLY A 361 -4.31 -38.70 3.66
C GLY A 361 -4.01 -37.20 3.65
N SER A 362 -4.96 -36.37 3.22
CA SER A 362 -4.76 -34.92 3.16
C SER A 362 -4.55 -34.35 4.57
N PHE A 363 -3.40 -33.71 4.78
CA PHE A 363 -3.08 -33.04 6.03
C PHE A 363 -4.06 -31.88 6.33
N TYR A 364 -4.54 -31.19 5.29
CA TYR A 364 -5.54 -30.13 5.44
C TYR A 364 -6.86 -30.67 6.00
N LEU A 365 -7.40 -31.75 5.41
CA LEU A 365 -8.64 -32.37 5.88
C LEU A 365 -8.50 -32.95 7.29
N PHE A 366 -7.32 -33.48 7.63
CA PHE A 366 -7.04 -33.93 9.00
C PHE A 366 -7.19 -32.78 10.01
N LEU A 367 -6.57 -31.63 9.75
CA LEU A 367 -6.72 -30.46 10.62
C LEU A 367 -8.16 -29.95 10.65
N GLN A 368 -8.86 -29.97 9.51
CA GLN A 368 -10.25 -29.52 9.42
C GLN A 368 -11.18 -30.36 10.31
N ASN A 369 -10.96 -31.68 10.32
CA ASN A 369 -11.71 -32.61 11.15
C ASN A 369 -11.40 -32.48 12.65
N ILE A 370 -10.25 -31.92 13.03
CA ILE A 370 -9.89 -31.71 14.44
C ILE A 370 -10.36 -30.35 14.96
N PHE A 371 -10.17 -29.28 14.17
CA PHE A 371 -10.54 -27.93 14.59
C PHE A 371 -12.04 -27.64 14.44
N LEU A 372 -12.73 -28.31 13.51
CA LEU A 372 -14.18 -28.20 13.29
C LEU A 372 -14.65 -26.73 13.30
N SER A 373 -15.69 -26.38 14.06
CA SER A 373 -16.24 -25.02 14.13
C SER A 373 -15.48 -24.07 15.07
N PHE A 374 -14.36 -24.50 15.67
CA PHE A 374 -13.57 -23.67 16.60
C PHE A 374 -12.58 -22.73 15.92
N GLY A 375 -12.50 -22.77 14.60
CA GLY A 375 -11.63 -21.93 13.77
C GLY A 375 -10.44 -22.72 13.22
N PHE A 376 -10.17 -22.57 11.93
CA PHE A 376 -9.02 -23.22 11.29
C PHE A 376 -7.73 -22.43 11.55
N PRO A 377 -6.56 -23.09 11.67
CA PRO A 377 -5.29 -22.40 11.88
C PRO A 377 -4.94 -21.38 10.79
N ASP A 378 -4.39 -20.22 11.20
CA ASP A 378 -3.74 -19.29 10.27
C ASP A 378 -2.43 -19.89 9.72
N VAL A 379 -1.82 -19.28 8.69
CA VAL A 379 -0.64 -19.89 8.01
C VAL A 379 0.53 -20.10 8.98
N ALA A 380 0.79 -19.15 9.87
CA ALA A 380 1.86 -19.27 10.86
C ALA A 380 1.62 -20.46 11.80
N THR A 381 0.38 -20.59 12.32
CA THR A 381 0.01 -21.71 13.17
C THR A 381 0.04 -23.03 12.41
N PHE A 382 -0.46 -23.05 11.17
CA PHE A 382 -0.43 -24.21 10.28
C PHE A 382 1.00 -24.72 10.05
N ILE A 383 1.94 -23.82 9.73
CA ILE A 383 3.36 -24.16 9.58
C ILE A 383 3.95 -24.67 10.90
N SER A 384 3.59 -24.08 12.04
CA SER A 384 4.07 -24.54 13.36
C SER A 384 3.64 -25.97 13.72
N LEU A 385 2.60 -26.50 13.06
CA LEU A 385 2.14 -27.88 13.22
C LEU A 385 2.88 -28.85 12.29
N LEU A 386 3.63 -28.37 11.31
CA LEU A 386 4.45 -29.20 10.44
C LEU A 386 5.76 -29.58 11.15
N PRO A 387 6.06 -30.88 11.33
CA PRO A 387 7.36 -31.30 11.83
C PRO A 387 8.46 -30.90 10.83
N PRO A 388 9.58 -30.27 11.26
CA PRO A 388 10.59 -29.71 10.33
C PRO A 388 11.19 -30.69 9.31
N LYS A 389 11.20 -32.00 9.63
CA LYS A 389 11.72 -33.05 8.73
C LYS A 389 10.68 -33.63 7.76
N ARG A 390 9.41 -33.20 7.88
CA ARG A 390 8.26 -33.75 7.14
C ARG A 390 7.41 -32.66 6.48
N GLU A 391 7.90 -31.41 6.41
CA GLU A 391 7.19 -30.29 5.78
C GLU A 391 6.79 -30.62 4.34
N SER A 392 7.76 -30.95 3.49
CA SER A 392 7.49 -31.32 2.09
C SER A 392 6.61 -32.57 1.99
N GLU A 393 6.83 -33.60 2.83
CA GLU A 393 6.00 -34.81 2.83
C GLU A 393 4.52 -34.48 3.06
N LEU A 394 4.22 -33.70 4.10
CA LEU A 394 2.85 -33.37 4.50
C LEU A 394 2.20 -32.33 3.58
N LEU A 395 2.94 -31.28 3.19
CA LEU A 395 2.43 -30.26 2.26
C LEU A 395 2.03 -30.89 0.93
N ASN A 396 2.78 -31.87 0.44
CA ASN A 396 2.44 -32.56 -0.81
C ASN A 396 1.30 -33.59 -0.69
N THR A 397 0.74 -33.80 0.51
CA THR A 397 -0.54 -34.52 0.66
C THR A 397 -1.77 -33.63 0.38
N ILE A 398 -1.56 -32.30 0.29
CA ILE A 398 -2.61 -31.30 0.13
C ILE A 398 -2.82 -31.01 -1.36
N SER A 399 -4.07 -31.05 -1.82
CA SER A 399 -4.42 -30.67 -3.19
C SER A 399 -4.33 -29.15 -3.41
N THR A 400 -4.25 -28.72 -4.67
CA THR A 400 -4.19 -27.28 -4.98
C THR A 400 -5.44 -26.53 -4.48
N SER A 401 -6.61 -27.18 -4.58
CA SER A 401 -7.88 -26.63 -4.10
C SER A 401 -7.93 -26.50 -2.57
N GLU A 402 -7.39 -27.48 -1.83
CA GLU A 402 -7.31 -27.40 -0.36
C GLU A 402 -6.36 -26.29 0.09
N LEU A 403 -5.20 -26.14 -0.56
CA LEU A 403 -4.29 -25.03 -0.30
C LEU A 403 -4.95 -23.69 -0.64
N SER A 404 -5.72 -23.64 -1.72
CA SER A 404 -6.50 -22.46 -2.10
C SER A 404 -7.55 -22.12 -1.05
N GLN A 405 -8.26 -23.11 -0.49
CA GLN A 405 -9.21 -22.91 0.60
C GLN A 405 -8.55 -22.36 1.87
N LEU A 406 -7.35 -22.84 2.23
CA LEU A 406 -6.57 -22.28 3.33
C LEU A 406 -6.25 -20.80 3.09
N LEU A 407 -5.74 -20.48 1.90
CA LEU A 407 -5.25 -19.14 1.57
C LEU A 407 -6.37 -18.13 1.29
N ASN A 408 -7.60 -18.58 0.99
CA ASN A 408 -8.77 -17.72 0.80
C ASN A 408 -9.48 -17.34 2.12
N GLN A 409 -9.07 -17.88 3.26
CA GLN A 409 -9.66 -17.51 4.54
C GLN A 409 -9.25 -16.08 4.96
N PRO A 410 -10.16 -15.29 5.56
CA PRO A 410 -9.87 -13.91 5.96
C PRO A 410 -8.79 -13.87 7.05
N ASP A 411 -7.88 -12.89 6.95
CA ASP A 411 -6.80 -12.62 7.91
C ASP A 411 -5.84 -13.81 8.19
N VAL A 412 -5.81 -14.82 7.32
CA VAL A 412 -5.01 -16.04 7.51
C VAL A 412 -3.53 -15.86 7.17
N VAL A 413 -3.20 -14.94 6.27
CA VAL A 413 -1.81 -14.64 5.89
C VAL A 413 -1.39 -13.31 6.51
N LYS A 414 -0.59 -13.37 7.59
CA LYS A 414 -0.09 -12.17 8.28
C LYS A 414 1.36 -11.81 7.91
N ASN A 415 2.16 -12.78 7.48
CA ASN A 415 3.60 -12.64 7.22
C ASN A 415 4.01 -13.34 5.92
N SER A 416 4.95 -12.75 5.17
CA SER A 416 5.49 -13.31 3.93
C SER A 416 6.42 -14.49 4.13
N THR A 417 7.14 -14.56 5.26
CA THR A 417 8.11 -15.64 5.48
C THR A 417 7.43 -17.01 5.57
N ASP A 418 6.29 -17.08 6.25
CA ASP A 418 5.59 -18.36 6.50
C ASP A 418 4.99 -18.92 5.20
N ILE A 419 4.50 -18.07 4.30
CA ILE A 419 3.97 -18.53 3.01
C ILE A 419 5.08 -19.05 2.10
N CYS A 420 6.28 -18.46 2.17
CA CYS A 420 7.41 -18.93 1.37
C CYS A 420 7.84 -20.35 1.78
N ILE A 421 7.67 -20.74 3.04
CA ILE A 421 7.91 -22.13 3.50
C ILE A 421 6.97 -23.11 2.79
N ILE A 422 5.70 -22.73 2.58
CA ILE A 422 4.75 -23.55 1.81
C ILE A 422 5.25 -23.73 0.37
N PHE A 423 5.42 -22.63 -0.36
CA PHE A 423 5.71 -22.68 -1.80
C PHE A 423 7.12 -23.21 -2.13
N SER A 424 8.08 -23.13 -1.20
CA SER A 424 9.40 -23.75 -1.36
C SER A 424 9.39 -25.28 -1.17
N ASN A 425 8.40 -25.82 -0.46
CA ASN A 425 8.28 -27.26 -0.17
C ASN A 425 7.13 -27.95 -0.93
N TYR A 426 6.32 -27.21 -1.68
CA TYR A 426 5.13 -27.70 -2.39
C TYR A 426 5.40 -27.95 -3.88
N ASN A 427 5.37 -29.21 -4.30
CA ASN A 427 5.74 -29.64 -5.66
C ASN A 427 4.72 -29.18 -6.71
N ASN A 428 3.45 -29.03 -6.33
CA ASN A 428 2.38 -28.62 -7.23
C ASN A 428 2.23 -27.08 -7.33
N THR A 429 3.25 -26.31 -6.90
CA THR A 429 3.27 -24.85 -7.02
C THR A 429 2.93 -24.35 -8.43
N PRO A 430 3.49 -24.91 -9.53
CA PRO A 430 3.10 -24.50 -10.88
C PRO A 430 1.60 -24.67 -11.14
N SER A 431 1.04 -25.84 -10.82
CA SER A 431 -0.38 -26.14 -11.02
C SER A 431 -1.29 -25.26 -10.16
N PHE A 432 -0.86 -24.92 -8.94
CA PHE A 432 -1.58 -23.99 -8.07
C PHE A 432 -1.67 -22.60 -8.70
N LEU A 433 -0.53 -22.04 -9.12
CA LEU A 433 -0.46 -20.70 -9.71
C LEU A 433 -1.26 -20.59 -11.03
N GLU A 434 -1.35 -21.69 -11.77
CA GLU A 434 -2.09 -21.75 -13.04
C GLU A 434 -3.62 -21.83 -12.87
N ASN A 435 -4.10 -22.55 -11.86
CA ASN A 435 -5.51 -22.97 -11.79
C ASN A 435 -6.29 -22.42 -10.59
N GLU A 436 -5.61 -22.00 -9.52
CA GLU A 436 -6.26 -21.57 -8.29
C GLU A 436 -6.32 -20.04 -8.18
N ASP A 437 -7.42 -19.53 -7.62
CA ASP A 437 -7.62 -18.11 -7.38
C ASP A 437 -7.53 -17.80 -5.88
N VAL A 438 -6.76 -16.77 -5.53
CA VAL A 438 -6.60 -16.30 -4.14
C VAL A 438 -6.73 -14.77 -4.08
N PRO A 439 -7.01 -14.17 -2.92
CA PRO A 439 -7.23 -12.73 -2.81
C PRO A 439 -6.00 -11.89 -3.19
N ASP A 440 -6.21 -10.64 -3.61
CA ASP A 440 -5.14 -9.75 -4.12
C ASP A 440 -4.02 -9.48 -3.09
N ASP A 441 -4.37 -9.38 -1.81
CA ASP A 441 -3.43 -9.29 -0.68
C ASP A 441 -2.57 -10.54 -0.54
N VAL A 442 -3.15 -11.73 -0.71
CA VAL A 442 -2.41 -13.00 -0.69
C VAL A 442 -1.49 -13.11 -1.92
N ARG A 443 -1.95 -12.72 -3.11
CA ARG A 443 -1.13 -12.72 -4.34
C ARG A 443 0.14 -11.88 -4.18
N ARG A 444 0.04 -10.72 -3.52
CA ARG A 444 1.19 -9.84 -3.22
C ARG A 444 2.25 -10.55 -2.37
N ILE A 445 1.83 -11.42 -1.46
CA ILE A 445 2.71 -12.14 -0.55
C ILE A 445 3.30 -13.40 -1.22
N ILE A 446 2.53 -14.09 -2.06
CA ILE A 446 3.01 -15.26 -2.82
C ILE A 446 4.08 -14.88 -3.84
N LEU A 447 3.88 -13.77 -4.57
CA LEU A 447 4.75 -13.40 -5.70
C LEU A 447 6.24 -13.38 -5.32
N PRO A 448 6.70 -12.70 -4.25
CA PRO A 448 8.10 -12.75 -3.82
C PRO A 448 8.65 -14.17 -3.61
N CYS A 449 7.84 -15.10 -3.10
CA CYS A 449 8.29 -16.46 -2.79
C CYS A 449 8.56 -17.29 -4.05
N VAL A 450 7.81 -17.06 -5.13
CA VAL A 450 7.92 -17.82 -6.39
C VAL A 450 8.69 -17.07 -7.47
N TRP A 451 8.96 -15.78 -7.27
CA TRP A 451 9.67 -14.93 -8.23
C TRP A 451 11.07 -15.45 -8.59
N PRO A 452 11.92 -15.92 -7.63
CA PRO A 452 13.22 -16.49 -7.96
C PRO A 452 13.15 -17.73 -8.86
N LEU A 453 12.07 -18.53 -8.75
CA LEU A 453 11.85 -19.71 -9.60
C LEU A 453 11.56 -19.29 -11.05
N ALA A 454 10.80 -18.21 -11.24
CA ALA A 454 10.58 -17.64 -12.57
C ALA A 454 11.87 -17.06 -13.14
N LEU A 455 12.62 -16.27 -12.34
CA LEU A 455 13.87 -15.63 -12.77
C LEU A 455 14.96 -16.63 -13.20
N SER A 456 15.09 -17.76 -12.51
CA SER A 456 16.09 -18.79 -12.79
C SER A 456 15.77 -19.70 -13.99
N SER A 457 14.55 -19.66 -14.53
CA SER A 457 14.11 -20.52 -15.63
C SER A 457 14.92 -20.26 -16.90
N ASN A 458 15.51 -21.30 -17.51
CA ASN A 458 16.45 -21.16 -18.64
C ASN A 458 15.95 -21.76 -19.97
N ARG A 459 14.69 -22.17 -20.05
CA ARG A 459 14.07 -22.69 -21.28
C ARG A 459 12.95 -21.76 -21.72
N ARG A 460 12.92 -21.37 -22.99
CA ARG A 460 11.94 -20.42 -23.53
C ARG A 460 10.49 -20.83 -23.24
N SER A 461 10.16 -22.13 -23.40
CA SER A 461 8.83 -22.66 -23.07
C SER A 461 8.46 -22.49 -21.58
N GLU A 462 9.39 -22.73 -20.66
CA GLU A 462 9.14 -22.55 -19.21
C GLU A 462 9.03 -21.07 -18.84
N VAL A 463 9.85 -20.21 -19.42
CA VAL A 463 9.78 -18.75 -19.23
C VAL A 463 8.42 -18.23 -19.69
N ASP A 464 7.94 -18.69 -20.84
CA ASP A 464 6.62 -18.34 -21.34
C ASP A 464 5.48 -18.84 -20.44
N LEU A 465 5.58 -20.07 -19.90
CA LEU A 465 4.61 -20.58 -18.93
C LEU A 465 4.59 -19.74 -17.65
N TRP A 466 5.76 -19.35 -17.13
CA TRP A 466 5.88 -18.51 -15.94
C TRP A 466 5.21 -17.15 -16.12
N PHE A 467 5.52 -16.42 -17.19
CA PHE A 467 5.01 -15.06 -17.37
C PHE A 467 3.59 -15.00 -17.93
N ASN A 468 3.23 -15.90 -18.86
CA ASN A 468 1.96 -15.82 -19.57
C ASN A 468 0.83 -16.61 -18.88
N VAL A 469 1.17 -17.61 -18.05
CA VAL A 469 0.19 -18.49 -17.40
C VAL A 469 0.29 -18.39 -15.87
N ARG A 470 1.37 -18.90 -15.27
CA ARG A 470 1.52 -19.04 -13.79
C ARG A 470 1.43 -17.69 -13.05
N LEU A 471 2.17 -16.68 -13.50
CA LEU A 471 2.24 -15.38 -12.83
C LEU A 471 1.33 -14.32 -13.45
N ARG A 472 0.50 -14.68 -14.45
CA ARG A 472 -0.33 -13.70 -15.18
C ARG A 472 -1.13 -12.78 -14.27
N ASN A 473 -1.72 -13.33 -13.21
CA ASN A 473 -2.53 -12.58 -12.23
C ASN A 473 -1.72 -11.99 -11.06
N TYR A 474 -0.43 -12.32 -10.98
CA TYR A 474 0.49 -11.93 -9.91
C TYR A 474 1.39 -10.76 -10.35
N LEU A 475 1.82 -10.71 -11.60
CA LEU A 475 2.79 -9.73 -12.11
C LEU A 475 2.37 -8.27 -11.93
N LYS A 476 1.07 -7.96 -11.82
CA LYS A 476 0.57 -6.61 -11.50
C LYS A 476 0.99 -6.11 -10.11
N PHE A 477 1.49 -7.00 -9.25
CA PHE A 477 1.97 -6.71 -7.89
C PHE A 477 3.49 -6.70 -7.75
N LEU A 478 4.23 -6.71 -8.86
CA LEU A 478 5.67 -6.46 -8.79
C LEU A 478 5.92 -5.14 -8.03
N THR A 479 6.96 -5.15 -7.22
CA THR A 479 7.42 -3.99 -6.44
C THR A 479 8.78 -3.55 -6.93
N LYS A 480 9.22 -2.36 -6.51
CA LYS A 480 10.55 -1.84 -6.82
C LYS A 480 11.66 -2.79 -6.37
N ASP A 481 11.47 -3.45 -5.22
CA ASP A 481 12.43 -4.41 -4.68
C ASP A 481 12.55 -5.66 -5.54
N LEU A 482 11.41 -6.23 -5.99
CA LEU A 482 11.37 -7.45 -6.81
C LEU A 482 11.98 -7.28 -8.20
N ILE A 483 11.98 -6.05 -8.72
CA ILE A 483 12.63 -5.74 -9.99
C ILE A 483 14.05 -5.22 -9.81
N SER A 484 14.54 -5.03 -8.58
CA SER A 484 15.86 -4.46 -8.33
C SER A 484 16.98 -5.34 -8.88
N TYR A 485 18.13 -4.72 -9.18
CA TYR A 485 19.30 -5.45 -9.66
C TYR A 485 19.69 -6.63 -8.75
N ASN A 486 19.58 -6.48 -7.42
CA ASN A 486 19.96 -7.56 -6.49
C ASN A 486 19.12 -8.83 -6.67
N GLU A 487 17.84 -8.68 -7.00
CA GLU A 487 16.93 -9.80 -7.27
C GLU A 487 17.14 -10.37 -8.67
N VAL A 488 17.32 -9.51 -9.69
CA VAL A 488 17.37 -9.95 -11.10
C VAL A 488 18.77 -10.25 -11.63
N GLN A 489 19.85 -9.97 -10.90
CA GLN A 489 21.23 -10.15 -11.37
C GLN A 489 21.54 -11.58 -11.84
N ASN A 490 20.90 -12.58 -11.23
CA ASN A 490 21.05 -14.00 -11.52
C ASN A 490 19.95 -14.56 -12.41
N ALA A 491 19.06 -13.70 -12.93
CA ALA A 491 18.04 -14.13 -13.86
C ALA A 491 18.68 -14.70 -15.13
N SER A 492 18.04 -15.70 -15.73
CA SER A 492 18.48 -16.21 -17.03
C SER A 492 18.31 -15.14 -18.11
N CYS A 493 19.12 -15.20 -19.16
CA CYS A 493 19.03 -14.29 -20.29
C CYS A 493 17.65 -14.30 -20.98
N LEU A 494 16.99 -15.45 -21.02
CA LEU A 494 15.65 -15.60 -21.59
C LEU A 494 14.58 -15.01 -20.68
N THR A 495 14.69 -15.22 -19.37
CA THR A 495 13.77 -14.62 -18.41
C THR A 495 13.92 -13.11 -18.38
N PHE A 496 15.14 -12.59 -18.37
CA PHE A 496 15.37 -11.15 -18.36
C PHE A 496 14.82 -10.48 -19.63
N GLN A 497 15.04 -11.08 -20.80
CA GLN A 497 14.42 -10.65 -22.06
C GLN A 497 12.87 -10.61 -21.94
N LYS A 498 12.27 -11.66 -21.37
CA LYS A 498 10.81 -11.72 -21.18
C LYS A 498 10.31 -10.66 -20.20
N LEU A 499 11.04 -10.42 -19.10
CA LEU A 499 10.75 -9.38 -18.12
C LEU A 499 10.75 -8.00 -18.77
N VAL A 500 11.79 -7.64 -19.52
CA VAL A 500 11.88 -6.35 -20.23
C VAL A 500 10.73 -6.20 -21.22
N SER A 501 10.44 -7.24 -22.00
CA SER A 501 9.31 -7.22 -22.94
C SER A 501 7.96 -7.05 -22.22
N PHE A 502 7.75 -7.73 -21.09
CA PHE A 502 6.52 -7.63 -20.30
C PHE A 502 6.38 -6.22 -19.69
N MET A 503 7.45 -5.69 -19.11
CA MET A 503 7.47 -4.33 -18.54
C MET A 503 7.21 -3.24 -19.58
N GLY A 504 7.72 -3.41 -20.81
CA GLY A 504 7.57 -2.43 -21.86
C GLY A 504 6.19 -2.43 -22.55
N LYS A 505 5.50 -3.58 -22.59
CA LYS A 505 4.26 -3.75 -23.38
C LYS A 505 3.02 -4.06 -22.56
N ASN A 506 3.15 -4.77 -21.45
CA ASN A 506 2.02 -5.39 -20.74
C ASN A 506 1.85 -4.86 -19.31
N PHE A 507 2.92 -4.37 -18.68
CA PHE A 507 2.85 -3.83 -17.33
C PHE A 507 2.25 -2.42 -17.32
N THR A 508 1.39 -2.14 -16.33
CA THR A 508 0.80 -0.82 -16.12
C THR A 508 1.42 -0.19 -14.88
N PHE A 509 2.11 0.94 -15.07
CA PHE A 509 2.81 1.65 -13.99
C PHE A 509 1.89 2.50 -13.09
N THR A 510 0.59 2.55 -13.39
CA THR A 510 -0.38 3.31 -12.59
C THR A 510 -0.65 2.57 -11.28
N GLY A 511 -0.21 3.16 -10.16
CA GLY A 511 -0.38 2.59 -8.82
C GLY A 511 0.74 1.63 -8.38
N SER A 512 1.79 1.45 -9.17
CA SER A 512 3.03 0.79 -8.73
C SER A 512 3.91 1.74 -7.91
N ASP A 513 4.80 1.19 -7.09
CA ASP A 513 5.82 1.89 -6.30
C ASP A 513 7.09 2.24 -7.12
N PHE A 514 7.11 1.90 -8.41
CA PHE A 514 8.19 2.20 -9.36
C PHE A 514 7.63 2.65 -10.72
N GLY A 515 8.45 3.36 -11.50
CA GLY A 515 8.13 3.82 -12.85
C GLY A 515 9.06 3.24 -13.93
N GLN A 516 8.87 3.68 -15.18
CA GLN A 516 9.75 3.29 -16.29
C GLN A 516 11.24 3.62 -16.06
N PRO A 517 11.63 4.76 -15.42
CA PRO A 517 13.03 5.03 -15.11
C PRO A 517 13.68 4.02 -14.15
N ASP A 518 12.91 3.45 -13.21
CA ASP A 518 13.40 2.42 -12.29
C ASP A 518 13.65 1.09 -13.03
N VAL A 519 12.77 0.74 -13.98
CA VAL A 519 12.98 -0.42 -14.86
C VAL A 519 14.24 -0.21 -15.71
N TYR A 520 14.41 0.96 -16.31
CA TYR A 520 15.62 1.27 -17.07
C TYR A 520 16.88 1.21 -16.19
N THR A 521 16.82 1.70 -14.95
CA THR A 521 17.93 1.59 -13.99
C THR A 521 18.34 0.12 -13.79
N THR A 522 17.36 -0.77 -13.66
CA THR A 522 17.58 -2.21 -13.55
C THR A 522 18.19 -2.79 -14.83
N ILE A 523 17.67 -2.42 -16.01
CA ILE A 523 18.22 -2.81 -17.32
C ILE A 523 19.67 -2.39 -17.42
N ARG A 524 19.99 -1.12 -17.09
CA ARG A 524 21.34 -0.59 -17.11
C ARG A 524 22.27 -1.38 -16.20
N SER A 525 21.89 -1.65 -14.96
CA SER A 525 22.72 -2.43 -14.03
C SER A 525 22.89 -3.88 -14.48
N TYR A 526 21.83 -4.51 -14.99
CA TYR A 526 21.88 -5.89 -15.47
C TYR A 526 22.80 -6.02 -16.69
N LEU A 527 22.64 -5.16 -17.70
CA LEU A 527 23.44 -5.22 -18.93
C LEU A 527 24.88 -4.71 -18.72
N GLY A 528 25.05 -3.67 -17.89
CA GLY A 528 26.37 -3.07 -17.58
C GLY A 528 27.26 -3.92 -16.67
N ALA A 529 26.75 -5.03 -16.11
CA ALA A 529 27.57 -5.97 -15.33
C ALA A 529 28.54 -6.81 -16.20
N GLY A 530 28.48 -6.71 -17.53
CA GLY A 530 29.40 -7.35 -18.47
C GLY A 530 30.24 -6.34 -19.27
N SER A 531 31.37 -6.79 -19.84
CA SER A 531 32.23 -5.99 -20.73
C SER A 531 31.95 -6.18 -22.24
N VAL A 532 30.92 -6.97 -22.54
CA VAL A 532 30.43 -7.35 -23.88
C VAL A 532 28.91 -7.33 -23.83
N ALA A 533 28.24 -7.43 -24.99
CA ALA A 533 26.78 -7.50 -25.05
C ALA A 533 26.27 -8.72 -24.24
N ARG A 534 25.87 -8.46 -22.99
CA ARG A 534 25.41 -9.51 -22.07
C ARG A 534 24.25 -10.25 -22.72
N CYS A 535 24.21 -11.57 -22.57
CA CYS A 535 23.17 -12.42 -23.15
C CYS A 535 23.15 -12.49 -24.68
N TYR A 536 24.24 -12.13 -25.36
CA TYR A 536 24.43 -12.43 -26.78
C TYR A 536 25.44 -13.56 -26.98
N ASN A 537 25.07 -14.58 -27.74
CA ASN A 537 25.99 -15.62 -28.18
C ASN A 537 25.61 -16.08 -29.60
N ALA A 538 26.49 -15.82 -30.58
CA ALA A 538 26.27 -16.16 -31.98
C ALA A 538 26.09 -17.66 -32.25
N THR A 539 26.57 -18.53 -31.34
CA THR A 539 26.46 -20.00 -31.46
C THR A 539 25.23 -20.58 -30.76
N ASP A 540 24.55 -19.80 -29.93
CA ASP A 540 23.38 -20.22 -29.16
C ASP A 540 22.08 -19.87 -29.92
N PRO A 541 21.27 -20.86 -30.35
CA PRO A 541 20.03 -20.61 -31.09
C PRO A 541 19.01 -19.71 -30.37
N ASP A 542 19.06 -19.67 -29.03
CA ASP A 542 18.14 -18.89 -28.23
C ASP A 542 18.65 -17.46 -27.95
N LEU A 543 19.96 -17.22 -28.11
CA LEU A 543 20.66 -15.98 -27.76
C LEU A 543 21.50 -15.36 -28.92
N ASN A 544 21.32 -15.81 -30.16
CA ASN A 544 22.05 -15.30 -31.35
C ASN A 544 21.35 -14.13 -32.08
N SER A 545 20.25 -13.61 -31.55
CA SER A 545 19.46 -12.56 -32.20
C SER A 545 20.24 -11.25 -32.35
N THR A 546 20.27 -10.71 -33.58
CA THR A 546 20.87 -9.39 -33.90
C THR A 546 20.02 -8.21 -33.41
N SER A 547 18.73 -8.41 -33.13
CA SER A 547 17.83 -7.40 -32.53
C SER A 547 18.07 -7.23 -31.01
N TRP A 548 19.33 -7.23 -30.58
CA TRP A 548 19.71 -7.26 -29.16
C TRP A 548 19.18 -6.06 -28.36
N PHE A 549 19.28 -4.84 -28.90
CA PHE A 549 18.76 -3.64 -28.24
C PHE A 549 17.24 -3.72 -28.04
N VAL A 550 16.50 -4.24 -29.00
CA VAL A 550 15.05 -4.47 -28.88
C VAL A 550 14.72 -5.49 -27.80
N ASN A 551 15.49 -6.58 -27.73
CA ASN A 551 15.25 -7.68 -26.80
C ASN A 551 15.54 -7.30 -25.34
N TYR A 552 16.57 -6.49 -25.10
CA TYR A 552 17.09 -6.24 -23.75
C TYR A 552 16.86 -4.81 -23.23
N ILE A 553 16.52 -3.86 -24.10
CA ILE A 553 16.19 -2.48 -23.73
C ILE A 553 14.75 -2.15 -24.15
N GLY A 554 14.36 -2.49 -25.38
CA GLY A 554 12.99 -2.28 -25.87
C GLY A 554 12.54 -0.83 -25.74
N SER A 555 11.28 -0.60 -25.37
CA SER A 555 10.69 0.76 -25.25
C SER A 555 11.39 1.67 -24.23
N PHE A 556 12.24 1.12 -23.35
CA PHE A 556 13.01 1.89 -22.38
C PHE A 556 14.24 2.58 -22.99
N VAL A 557 14.48 2.40 -24.30
CA VAL A 557 15.58 3.05 -25.04
C VAL A 557 15.56 4.58 -24.90
N ILE A 558 14.40 5.19 -24.62
CA ILE A 558 14.28 6.64 -24.43
C ILE A 558 15.07 7.18 -23.24
N PHE A 559 15.45 6.32 -22.29
CA PHE A 559 16.25 6.68 -21.12
C PHE A 559 17.75 6.42 -21.31
N ILE A 560 18.15 5.89 -22.47
CA ILE A 560 19.54 5.54 -22.75
C ILE A 560 20.42 6.77 -22.83
N THR A 561 21.61 6.70 -22.22
CA THR A 561 22.66 7.72 -22.36
C THR A 561 23.77 7.23 -23.29
N LEU A 562 24.62 8.15 -23.77
CA LEU A 562 25.77 7.78 -24.60
C LEU A 562 26.74 6.87 -23.85
N ASP A 563 26.94 7.09 -22.56
CA ASP A 563 27.78 6.24 -21.70
C ASP A 563 27.17 4.84 -21.53
N ASP A 564 25.85 4.76 -21.30
CA ASP A 564 25.15 3.48 -21.24
C ASP A 564 25.33 2.69 -22.55
N PHE A 565 25.08 3.33 -23.68
CA PHE A 565 25.23 2.73 -25.01
C PHE A 565 26.63 2.16 -25.23
N LYS A 566 27.67 2.94 -24.92
CA LYS A 566 29.09 2.52 -25.04
C LYS A 566 29.47 1.44 -24.03
N SER A 567 28.84 1.41 -22.86
CA SER A 567 29.11 0.41 -21.82
C SER A 567 28.48 -0.95 -22.10
N PHE A 568 27.29 -0.98 -22.71
CA PHE A 568 26.53 -2.20 -22.94
C PHE A 568 27.13 -3.09 -24.02
N VAL A 569 27.69 -2.47 -25.06
CA VAL A 569 28.27 -3.16 -26.21
C VAL A 569 29.58 -2.49 -26.57
N ASN A 570 30.67 -3.25 -26.62
CA ASN A 570 31.95 -2.72 -27.08
C ASN A 570 31.93 -2.46 -28.60
N THR A 571 32.80 -1.57 -29.06
CA THR A 571 32.85 -1.13 -30.47
C THR A 571 33.03 -2.30 -31.45
N SER A 572 33.79 -3.35 -31.09
CA SER A 572 34.05 -4.49 -31.97
C SER A 572 32.85 -5.42 -32.16
N GLN A 573 31.94 -5.50 -31.20
CA GLN A 573 30.71 -6.31 -31.28
C GLN A 573 29.52 -5.51 -31.82
N LEU A 574 29.58 -4.18 -31.75
CA LEU A 574 28.50 -3.28 -32.17
C LEU A 574 28.10 -3.48 -33.64
N ASN A 575 29.05 -3.78 -34.52
CA ASN A 575 28.81 -4.03 -35.95
C ASN A 575 27.75 -5.11 -36.23
N VAL A 576 27.55 -6.07 -35.32
CA VAL A 576 26.56 -7.15 -35.43
C VAL A 576 25.12 -6.61 -35.34
N PHE A 577 24.91 -5.54 -34.56
CA PHE A 577 23.58 -5.05 -34.19
C PHE A 577 23.11 -3.87 -35.03
N LEU A 578 24.03 -3.07 -35.59
CA LEU A 578 23.73 -1.77 -36.22
C LEU A 578 22.80 -1.85 -37.45
N LYS A 579 22.96 -2.90 -38.28
CA LYS A 579 22.17 -3.10 -39.51
C LYS A 579 20.84 -3.82 -39.28
N ASP A 580 20.56 -4.25 -38.05
CA ASP A 580 19.33 -4.98 -37.73
C ASP A 580 18.13 -4.04 -37.87
N LYS A 581 17.12 -4.47 -38.64
CA LYS A 581 15.96 -3.63 -38.94
C LYS A 581 15.18 -3.25 -37.67
N ALA A 582 15.06 -4.15 -36.71
CA ALA A 582 14.30 -3.87 -35.50
C ALA A 582 15.04 -2.88 -34.59
N ASN A 583 16.38 -2.95 -34.52
CA ASN A 583 17.18 -1.96 -33.81
C ASN A 583 17.08 -0.58 -34.50
N LEU A 584 17.15 -0.52 -35.83
CA LEU A 584 16.98 0.74 -36.56
C LEU A 584 15.61 1.39 -36.26
N GLU A 585 14.53 0.61 -36.25
CA GLU A 585 13.21 1.12 -35.86
C GLU A 585 13.12 1.52 -34.39
N LEU A 586 13.86 0.86 -33.49
CA LEU A 586 13.91 1.23 -32.08
C LEU A 586 14.54 2.62 -31.88
N PHE A 587 15.65 2.88 -32.57
CA PHE A 587 16.36 4.16 -32.53
C PHE A 587 15.70 5.24 -33.40
N ASN A 588 14.70 4.90 -34.23
CA ASN A 588 13.85 5.84 -34.96
C ASN A 588 12.83 6.59 -34.05
N ASN A 589 13.03 6.55 -32.73
CA ASN A 589 12.16 7.21 -31.77
C ASN A 589 12.74 8.60 -31.41
N PRO A 590 12.00 9.70 -31.63
CA PRO A 590 12.49 11.05 -31.38
C PRO A 590 12.74 11.36 -29.90
N ALA A 591 12.26 10.53 -28.98
CA ALA A 591 12.52 10.67 -27.54
C ALA A 591 13.89 10.08 -27.12
N VAL A 592 14.61 9.40 -28.02
CA VAL A 592 15.99 8.96 -27.74
C VAL A 592 16.93 10.15 -27.82
N PRO A 593 17.88 10.32 -26.87
CA PRO A 593 18.84 11.42 -26.91
C PRO A 593 19.61 11.50 -28.24
N GLN A 594 19.77 12.73 -28.73
CA GLN A 594 20.31 13.00 -30.07
C GLN A 594 21.78 12.59 -30.19
N ASP A 595 22.57 12.74 -29.13
CA ASP A 595 23.95 12.27 -29.05
C ASP A 595 24.08 10.75 -29.21
N VAL A 596 23.14 9.97 -28.66
CA VAL A 596 23.08 8.52 -28.83
C VAL A 596 22.74 8.14 -30.26
N THR A 597 21.70 8.75 -30.84
CA THR A 597 21.29 8.44 -32.23
C THR A 597 22.35 8.87 -33.23
N ASN A 598 23.01 10.01 -33.01
CA ASN A 598 24.17 10.44 -33.78
C ASN A 598 25.34 9.46 -33.69
N TYR A 599 25.70 9.03 -32.48
CA TYR A 599 26.75 8.02 -32.30
C TYR A 599 26.39 6.68 -32.95
N TYR A 600 25.13 6.23 -32.87
CA TYR A 600 24.64 5.04 -33.56
C TYR A 600 24.85 5.16 -35.08
N ILE A 601 24.49 6.30 -35.66
CA ILE A 601 24.61 6.55 -37.11
C ILE A 601 26.07 6.69 -37.54
N PHE A 602 26.89 7.39 -36.76
CA PHE A 602 28.33 7.47 -36.97
C PHE A 602 28.96 6.07 -37.04
N GLN A 603 28.68 5.21 -36.04
CA GLN A 603 29.17 3.83 -36.01
C GLN A 603 28.63 2.98 -37.16
N LEU A 604 27.36 3.16 -37.55
CA LEU A 604 26.77 2.46 -38.70
C LEU A 604 27.55 2.72 -39.98
N PHE A 605 27.89 3.98 -40.27
CA PHE A 605 28.63 4.34 -41.48
C PHE A 605 30.15 4.13 -41.38
N GLU A 606 30.70 4.10 -40.17
CA GLU A 606 32.09 3.66 -39.93
C GLU A 606 32.27 2.19 -40.33
N PHE A 607 31.39 1.31 -39.86
CA PHE A 607 31.45 -0.13 -40.16
C PHE A 607 30.87 -0.50 -41.52
N TYR A 608 29.88 0.25 -42.01
CA TYR A 608 29.18 0.00 -43.26
C TYR A 608 29.11 1.27 -44.13
N PRO A 609 30.23 1.71 -44.75
CA PRO A 609 30.28 2.95 -45.53
C PRO A 609 29.31 2.99 -46.72
N SER A 610 28.91 1.82 -47.24
CA SER A 610 27.97 1.67 -48.35
C SER A 610 26.52 1.37 -47.90
N PHE A 611 26.18 1.57 -46.63
CA PHE A 611 24.82 1.35 -46.15
C PHE A 611 23.84 2.28 -46.88
N GLY A 612 22.74 1.71 -47.41
CA GLY A 612 21.82 2.46 -48.25
C GLY A 612 20.99 3.45 -47.47
N LEU A 613 21.05 4.74 -47.83
CA LEU A 613 20.27 5.82 -47.17
C LEU A 613 18.77 5.52 -47.14
N ILE A 614 18.22 4.88 -48.17
CA ILE A 614 16.79 4.55 -48.25
C ILE A 614 16.35 3.56 -47.17
N MET A 615 17.28 2.74 -46.66
CA MET A 615 17.04 1.76 -45.59
C MET A 615 17.02 2.41 -44.20
N LEU A 616 17.47 3.66 -44.06
CA LEU A 616 17.36 4.38 -42.81
C LEU A 616 15.90 4.80 -42.55
N PRO A 617 15.41 4.56 -41.33
CA PRO A 617 14.18 5.16 -40.84
C PRO A 617 14.24 6.70 -40.81
N GLY A 618 13.07 7.32 -40.82
CA GLY A 618 12.90 8.75 -41.08
C GLY A 618 13.69 9.69 -40.16
N SER A 619 13.60 9.52 -38.84
CA SER A 619 14.28 10.42 -37.89
C SER A 619 15.80 10.23 -37.88
N LEU A 620 16.27 9.01 -38.15
CA LEU A 620 17.70 8.70 -38.24
C LEU A 620 18.38 9.37 -39.45
N LEU A 621 17.62 9.70 -40.50
CA LEU A 621 18.13 10.50 -41.63
C LEU A 621 18.51 11.93 -41.24
N CYS A 622 18.04 12.43 -40.09
CA CYS A 622 18.33 13.79 -39.63
C CYS A 622 19.72 13.93 -39.01
N SER A 623 20.42 12.83 -38.72
CA SER A 623 21.76 12.87 -38.11
C SER A 623 22.78 13.60 -39.01
N PRO A 624 23.61 14.52 -38.46
CA PRO A 624 24.66 15.21 -39.19
C PRO A 624 25.86 14.31 -39.51
N ASP A 625 25.94 13.11 -38.92
CA ASP A 625 27.07 12.18 -39.05
C ASP A 625 26.96 11.28 -40.30
N ILE A 626 25.86 11.38 -41.05
CA ILE A 626 25.73 10.70 -42.35
C ILE A 626 26.68 11.36 -43.36
N PRO A 627 27.60 10.59 -43.99
CA PRO A 627 28.54 11.13 -44.98
C PRO A 627 27.84 11.83 -46.15
N SER A 628 28.27 13.07 -46.46
CA SER A 628 27.68 13.86 -47.57
C SER A 628 27.87 13.21 -48.94
N SER A 629 28.93 12.40 -49.11
CA SER A 629 29.22 11.65 -50.34
C SER A 629 28.10 10.67 -50.72
N LEU A 630 27.38 10.12 -49.74
CA LEU A 630 26.29 9.19 -49.99
C LEU A 630 25.09 9.88 -50.64
N PHE A 631 24.79 11.12 -50.23
CA PHE A 631 23.74 11.92 -50.86
C PHE A 631 24.09 12.27 -52.31
N ALA A 632 25.36 12.52 -52.61
CA ALA A 632 25.82 12.84 -53.97
C ALA A 632 25.78 11.63 -54.92
N SER A 633 25.71 10.40 -54.38
CA SER A 633 25.66 9.17 -55.16
C SER A 633 24.25 8.71 -55.55
N LEU A 634 23.22 9.39 -55.05
CA LEU A 634 21.81 9.03 -55.30
C LEU A 634 21.41 9.35 -56.75
N ASN A 635 20.53 8.51 -57.32
CA ASN A 635 19.83 8.87 -58.55
C ASN A 635 18.67 9.84 -58.25
N GLU A 636 18.05 10.38 -59.30
CA GLU A 636 16.99 11.39 -59.17
C GLU A 636 15.76 10.86 -58.40
N ASN A 637 15.32 9.62 -58.64
CA ASN A 637 14.18 9.03 -57.94
C ASN A 637 14.46 8.82 -56.45
N ASP A 638 15.62 8.25 -56.10
CA ASP A 638 16.02 8.03 -54.71
C ASP A 638 16.26 9.35 -53.98
N THR A 639 16.79 10.36 -54.69
CA THR A 639 16.94 11.73 -54.16
C THR A 639 15.59 12.29 -53.73
N MET A 640 14.55 12.16 -54.57
CA MET A 640 13.21 12.63 -54.24
C MET A 640 12.59 11.86 -53.07
N ALA A 641 12.78 10.53 -53.01
CA ALA A 641 12.29 9.71 -51.89
C ALA A 641 12.97 10.07 -50.55
N ILE A 642 14.28 10.39 -50.58
CA ILE A 642 15.02 10.85 -49.39
C ILE A 642 14.59 12.26 -48.99
N LEU A 643 14.38 13.17 -49.96
CA LEU A 643 13.88 14.52 -49.69
C LEU A 643 12.50 14.50 -49.02
N ASP A 644 11.58 13.66 -49.50
CA ASP A 644 10.25 13.49 -48.88
C ASP A 644 10.36 13.03 -47.41
N LYS A 645 11.22 12.05 -47.12
CA LYS A 645 11.51 11.62 -45.75
C LYS A 645 12.13 12.73 -44.91
N LEU A 646 13.15 13.44 -45.41
CA LEU A 646 13.78 14.55 -44.70
C LEU A 646 12.77 15.65 -44.38
N ASN A 647 11.88 15.98 -45.33
CA ASN A 647 10.84 16.97 -45.12
C ASN A 647 9.79 16.54 -44.11
N THR A 648 9.49 15.24 -44.05
CA THR A 648 8.51 14.68 -43.11
C THR A 648 9.05 14.59 -41.69
N PHE A 649 10.33 14.22 -41.52
CA PHE A 649 10.89 13.84 -40.22
C PHE A 649 11.88 14.86 -39.63
N CYS A 650 12.51 15.71 -40.45
CA CYS A 650 13.55 16.65 -40.00
C CYS A 650 13.13 18.12 -40.03
N ASN A 651 11.95 18.45 -40.57
CA ASN A 651 11.44 19.83 -40.60
C ASN A 651 10.80 20.23 -39.26
N SER A 652 11.61 20.36 -38.22
CA SER A 652 11.29 21.18 -37.05
C SER A 652 11.73 22.62 -37.33
N THR A 653 10.76 23.54 -37.40
CA THR A 653 10.94 24.99 -37.39
C THR A 653 11.36 25.49 -36.00
N GLU A 654 12.47 25.02 -35.46
CA GLU A 654 13.04 25.57 -34.22
C GLU A 654 14.42 26.18 -34.50
N ASN A 655 14.48 27.50 -34.30
CA ASN A 655 15.70 28.21 -33.97
C ASN A 655 16.46 27.40 -32.91
N PRO A 656 17.71 26.96 -33.15
CA PRO A 656 18.54 26.51 -32.07
C PRO A 656 18.93 27.76 -31.26
N GLU A 657 18.25 27.97 -30.14
CA GLU A 657 18.93 28.53 -28.98
C GLU A 657 20.18 27.68 -28.74
N VAL A 658 21.31 28.37 -28.63
CA VAL A 658 22.63 27.84 -28.32
C VAL A 658 22.55 26.93 -27.08
N PRO A 659 22.95 25.65 -27.16
CA PRO A 659 23.36 24.89 -25.99
C PRO A 659 24.87 24.99 -25.80
N ASP A 660 25.23 25.10 -24.53
CA ASP A 660 26.56 25.22 -23.96
C ASP A 660 27.59 24.15 -24.42
N GLU A 661 28.84 24.56 -24.20
CA GLU A 661 30.11 23.85 -24.19
C GLU A 661 30.06 22.35 -23.80
N ASN A 662 30.53 21.49 -24.71
CA ASN A 662 31.50 20.40 -24.50
C ASN A 662 31.23 19.21 -25.45
N VAL A 663 31.91 19.18 -26.61
CA VAL A 663 32.34 17.91 -27.23
C VAL A 663 33.68 18.14 -27.92
N THR A 664 34.74 17.60 -27.34
CA THR A 664 36.08 17.50 -27.92
C THR A 664 36.25 16.23 -28.76
N GLU A 665 36.99 16.37 -29.87
CA GLU A 665 37.82 15.34 -30.55
C GLU A 665 37.17 14.23 -31.42
N VAL A 666 37.45 14.25 -32.74
CA VAL A 666 38.37 13.37 -33.53
C VAL A 666 37.88 13.26 -34.99
N LEU A 667 38.63 13.84 -35.96
CA LEU A 667 39.18 13.19 -37.18
C LEU A 667 39.63 14.27 -38.19
N PHE A 668 40.95 14.45 -38.26
CA PHE A 668 41.67 15.15 -39.33
C PHE A 668 42.36 14.09 -40.21
N SER A 669 41.75 13.75 -41.35
CA SER A 669 42.43 13.17 -42.51
C SER A 669 41.49 13.25 -43.70
N ASP A 670 42.04 13.60 -44.87
CA ASP A 670 41.39 13.59 -46.21
C ASP A 670 40.78 14.90 -46.74
N ILE A 671 41.54 16.00 -46.78
CA ILE A 671 41.40 17.02 -47.84
C ILE A 671 42.78 17.58 -48.25
N ILE A 672 43.56 16.82 -49.03
CA ILE A 672 44.43 17.36 -50.09
C ILE A 672 44.45 16.35 -51.24
N VAL A 673 43.41 16.34 -52.08
CA VAL A 673 43.52 16.01 -53.52
C VAL A 673 42.30 16.63 -54.19
N GLY A 674 42.48 17.63 -55.06
CA GLY A 674 41.36 18.08 -55.88
C GLY A 674 41.37 19.49 -56.46
N SER A 675 42.51 20.06 -56.83
CA SER A 675 42.52 21.09 -57.88
C SER A 675 43.94 21.33 -58.39
N GLN A 676 44.15 20.99 -59.67
CA GLN A 676 45.34 21.36 -60.41
C GLN A 676 45.44 22.88 -60.51
N ILE A 677 46.54 23.46 -60.00
CA ILE A 677 47.05 24.73 -60.49
C ILE A 677 48.52 24.51 -60.81
N THR A 678 48.83 24.55 -62.10
CA THR A 678 50.16 24.47 -62.70
C THR A 678 51.07 25.59 -62.19
N SER A 679 52.24 25.23 -61.65
CA SER A 679 53.34 26.16 -61.33
C SER A 679 54.37 26.21 -62.47
N PRO A 680 54.97 27.36 -62.80
CA PRO A 680 56.21 27.41 -63.54
C PRO A 680 57.42 27.43 -62.57
N SER A 681 58.31 26.46 -62.78
CA SER A 681 59.77 26.57 -62.77
C SER A 681 60.50 27.26 -61.59
N GLN A 682 61.31 26.47 -60.85
CA GLN A 682 62.79 26.51 -60.81
C GLN A 682 63.35 26.20 -59.42
N GLY A 683 64.44 25.42 -59.40
CA GLY A 683 65.61 25.81 -58.61
C GLY A 683 65.74 25.25 -57.20
N ASN A 684 66.21 24.01 -57.16
CA ASN A 684 66.95 23.35 -56.10
C ASN A 684 68.04 24.21 -55.36
N ILE A 685 68.21 23.88 -54.06
CA ILE A 685 69.48 23.68 -53.31
C ILE A 685 69.99 24.78 -52.32
N GLU A 686 69.92 24.39 -51.04
CA GLU A 686 70.92 24.37 -49.94
C GLU A 686 71.50 25.64 -49.25
N THR A 687 71.29 25.63 -47.92
CA THR A 687 72.18 25.90 -46.76
C THR A 687 73.26 27.00 -46.78
N GLY A 688 73.27 27.82 -45.71
CA GLY A 688 74.48 28.54 -45.26
C GLY A 688 74.22 29.61 -44.18
N ASN A 689 74.81 29.43 -42.99
CA ASN A 689 74.93 30.41 -41.90
C ASN A 689 75.73 31.67 -42.31
N GLN A 690 75.39 32.85 -41.75
CA GLN A 690 76.23 33.63 -40.80
C GLN A 690 75.82 35.13 -40.67
N ASP A 691 75.67 35.53 -39.40
CA ASP A 691 76.17 36.74 -38.71
C ASP A 691 75.48 38.13 -38.72
N VAL A 692 75.61 38.75 -37.52
CA VAL A 692 75.59 40.20 -37.13
C VAL A 692 74.22 40.71 -36.53
N PRO A 693 74.16 41.55 -35.46
CA PRO A 693 73.85 41.12 -34.08
C PRO A 693 72.81 41.98 -33.30
N THR A 694 72.55 41.58 -32.05
CA THR A 694 71.95 42.24 -30.85
C THR A 694 72.09 43.78 -30.71
N LEU A 695 71.27 44.59 -30.01
CA LEU A 695 70.60 44.50 -28.69
C LEU A 695 69.58 45.67 -28.50
N LYS A 696 68.44 45.36 -27.85
CA LYS A 696 67.69 46.07 -26.77
C LYS A 696 67.62 47.62 -26.67
N ASP A 697 66.39 48.11 -26.50
CA ASP A 697 65.88 48.97 -25.39
C ASP A 697 64.64 49.74 -25.94
N ASN A 698 63.38 49.48 -25.57
CA ASN A 698 62.78 49.55 -24.24
C ASN A 698 61.49 48.72 -24.22
N PHE A 699 61.53 47.57 -23.57
CA PHE A 699 60.36 46.98 -22.90
C PHE A 699 60.56 47.24 -21.41
N GLN A 700 59.73 48.09 -20.82
CA GLN A 700 59.57 48.12 -19.37
C GLN A 700 58.10 48.26 -19.01
N LYS A 701 57.59 47.14 -18.45
CA LYS A 701 56.31 46.85 -17.80
C LYS A 701 55.18 46.24 -18.66
N PRO A 702 54.47 45.26 -18.08
CA PRO A 702 53.85 44.17 -18.82
C PRO A 702 52.42 44.54 -19.22
N PHE A 703 52.09 44.43 -20.51
CA PHE A 703 50.71 44.14 -20.86
C PHE A 703 50.57 42.62 -20.84
N VAL A 704 49.96 42.16 -19.76
CA VAL A 704 49.30 40.86 -19.65
C VAL A 704 48.39 40.75 -20.87
N VAL A 705 48.79 39.97 -21.87
CA VAL A 705 47.82 39.39 -22.80
C VAL A 705 47.17 38.29 -21.98
N SER A 706 45.96 38.57 -21.50
CA SER A 706 45.12 37.53 -20.95
C SER A 706 44.87 36.51 -22.07
N GLU A 707 45.10 35.26 -21.75
CA GLU A 707 44.82 34.07 -22.55
C GLU A 707 43.29 33.84 -22.63
N SER A 708 42.54 34.88 -23.01
CA SER A 708 41.07 34.92 -22.88
C SER A 708 40.37 35.57 -24.08
N ALA A 709 40.97 35.58 -25.26
CA ALA A 709 40.34 36.14 -26.47
C ALA A 709 40.46 35.26 -27.72
N CYS A 710 40.66 33.94 -27.53
CA CYS A 710 40.60 32.92 -28.58
C CYS A 710 40.10 31.55 -28.05
N SER A 711 39.24 31.52 -27.03
CA SER A 711 38.76 30.25 -26.42
C SER A 711 37.24 30.07 -26.37
N HIS A 712 36.42 30.97 -26.93
CA HIS A 712 34.98 30.74 -27.05
C HIS A 712 34.51 31.05 -28.48
N THR A 713 34.79 30.13 -29.40
CA THR A 713 34.02 29.84 -30.64
C THR A 713 34.82 28.84 -31.46
N GLY A 714 34.38 27.58 -31.48
CA GLY A 714 34.99 26.50 -32.26
C GLY A 714 34.80 26.66 -33.77
N SER A 715 35.62 27.49 -34.41
CA SER A 715 35.76 27.55 -35.87
C SER A 715 37.15 28.05 -36.27
N SER A 716 38.08 27.13 -36.49
CA SER A 716 39.49 27.40 -36.80
C SER A 716 39.75 27.71 -38.29
N VAL A 717 38.90 28.50 -38.96
CA VAL A 717 39.15 28.93 -40.35
C VAL A 717 39.38 30.45 -40.51
N CYS A 718 39.00 31.30 -39.55
CA CYS A 718 39.24 32.74 -39.66
C CYS A 718 40.10 33.24 -38.47
N CYS A 719 41.44 33.21 -38.60
CA CYS A 719 42.34 33.88 -37.65
C CYS A 719 43.46 34.62 -38.40
N ALA A 720 43.35 35.95 -38.50
CA ALA A 720 44.46 36.86 -38.78
C ALA A 720 44.31 38.17 -37.95
N PRO A 721 45.40 38.86 -37.57
CA PRO A 721 45.33 39.97 -36.61
C PRO A 721 44.65 41.23 -37.16
N ARG A 722 43.83 41.89 -36.33
CA ARG A 722 43.00 43.09 -36.59
C ARG A 722 43.73 44.37 -37.04
N ARG A 723 45.04 44.35 -37.31
CA ARG A 723 45.80 45.51 -37.83
C ARG A 723 46.17 45.43 -39.31
N LEU A 724 45.82 44.35 -40.01
CA LEU A 724 46.06 44.21 -41.47
C LEU A 724 44.79 43.94 -42.30
N ALA A 725 43.61 43.79 -41.66
CA ALA A 725 42.34 43.48 -42.32
C ALA A 725 41.93 44.47 -43.45
N PRO A 726 42.14 45.80 -43.34
CA PRO A 726 41.76 46.71 -44.42
C PRO A 726 42.63 46.58 -45.69
N ALA A 727 43.81 45.95 -45.61
CA ALA A 727 44.78 45.90 -46.69
C ALA A 727 44.68 44.65 -47.58
N LEU A 728 43.87 43.64 -47.21
CA LEU A 728 43.82 42.34 -47.91
C LEU A 728 42.43 41.92 -48.41
N GLY A 729 41.37 42.72 -48.19
CA GLY A 729 40.05 42.45 -48.78
C GLY A 729 39.37 41.13 -48.36
N LEU A 730 39.68 40.63 -47.16
CA LEU A 730 39.17 39.34 -46.64
C LEU A 730 37.88 39.44 -45.80
N ASP A 731 37.37 40.65 -45.56
CA ASP A 731 36.13 40.87 -44.79
C ASP A 731 34.86 40.29 -45.46
N LEU A 732 34.92 39.98 -46.76
CA LEU A 732 33.76 39.45 -47.51
C LEU A 732 33.50 37.94 -47.32
N ILE A 733 34.47 37.15 -46.86
CA ILE A 733 34.32 35.67 -46.86
C ILE A 733 33.75 35.14 -45.54
N CYS A 734 34.07 35.74 -44.39
CA CYS A 734 33.58 35.23 -43.09
C CYS A 734 32.14 35.71 -42.76
N HIS A 735 31.58 36.71 -43.47
CA HIS A 735 30.22 37.21 -43.21
C HIS A 735 29.09 36.40 -43.90
N GLU A 736 29.41 35.60 -44.92
CA GLU A 736 28.44 34.76 -45.66
C GLU A 736 28.11 33.42 -44.97
N TRP A 737 28.79 33.08 -43.86
CA TRP A 737 28.76 31.74 -43.27
C TRP A 737 28.23 31.69 -41.82
N ASN A 738 27.40 32.67 -41.44
CA ASN A 738 26.82 32.68 -40.10
C ASN A 738 25.72 31.61 -39.95
N GLY A 739 26.02 30.54 -39.20
CA GLY A 739 25.02 29.88 -38.35
C GLY A 739 24.57 28.46 -38.66
N ARG A 740 25.20 27.69 -39.56
CA ARG A 740 24.86 26.24 -39.78
C ARG A 740 26.09 25.38 -40.04
N SER A 741 26.02 24.09 -39.67
CA SER A 741 27.11 23.12 -39.87
C SER A 741 27.48 22.97 -41.35
N LEU A 742 28.78 22.87 -41.65
CA LEU A 742 29.30 22.64 -43.01
C LEU A 742 28.68 21.39 -43.66
N ASN A 743 28.33 20.38 -42.85
CA ASN A 743 27.74 19.13 -43.29
C ASN A 743 26.30 19.32 -43.79
N THR A 744 25.52 20.19 -43.17
CA THR A 744 24.14 20.52 -43.61
C THR A 744 24.14 21.19 -44.99
N ILE A 745 25.08 22.11 -45.23
CA ILE A 745 25.24 22.79 -46.53
C ILE A 745 25.70 21.80 -47.60
N ARG A 746 26.70 20.95 -47.28
CA ARG A 746 27.18 19.90 -48.21
C ARG A 746 26.09 18.90 -48.56
N ARG A 747 25.22 18.52 -47.61
CA ARG A 747 24.07 17.66 -47.87
C ARG A 747 23.08 18.31 -48.82
N ALA A 748 22.70 19.57 -48.58
CA ALA A 748 21.78 20.30 -49.45
C ALA A 748 22.32 20.42 -50.87
N ALA A 749 23.61 20.76 -51.02
CA ALA A 749 24.29 20.82 -52.31
C ALA A 749 24.33 19.44 -53.01
N ALA A 750 24.63 18.36 -52.27
CA ALA A 750 24.66 17.00 -52.81
C ALA A 750 23.29 16.55 -53.33
N LEU A 751 22.23 16.76 -52.54
CA LEU A 751 20.85 16.46 -52.95
C LEU A 751 20.42 17.28 -54.17
N ALA A 752 20.67 18.59 -54.15
CA ALA A 752 20.32 19.48 -55.25
C ALA A 752 21.09 19.15 -56.55
N SER A 753 22.33 18.65 -56.45
CA SER A 753 23.15 18.30 -57.62
C SER A 753 22.61 17.12 -58.43
N ASN A 754 21.80 16.24 -57.82
CA ASN A 754 21.22 15.08 -58.50
C ASN A 754 19.97 15.41 -59.31
N ILE A 755 19.38 16.59 -59.08
CA ILE A 755 18.16 17.05 -59.75
C ILE A 755 18.51 17.61 -61.13
N LYS A 756 17.90 17.02 -62.16
CA LYS A 756 18.11 17.43 -63.56
C LYS A 756 16.87 18.09 -64.14
N VAL A 757 15.68 17.69 -63.69
CA VAL A 757 14.41 18.24 -64.19
C VAL A 757 13.74 19.07 -63.10
N PHE A 758 13.56 20.36 -63.38
CA PHE A 758 12.90 21.29 -62.47
C PHE A 758 11.41 21.45 -62.81
N THR A 759 10.57 21.34 -61.78
CA THR A 759 9.14 21.66 -61.80
C THR A 759 8.78 22.47 -60.55
N ALA A 760 7.57 23.03 -60.48
CA ALA A 760 7.12 23.75 -59.30
C ALA A 760 7.08 22.83 -58.07
N GLN A 761 6.74 21.55 -58.28
CA GLN A 761 6.77 20.53 -57.25
C GLN A 761 8.21 20.21 -56.82
N THR A 762 9.18 20.17 -57.75
CA THR A 762 10.61 20.00 -57.43
C THR A 762 11.12 21.08 -56.47
N PHE A 763 10.78 22.35 -56.70
CA PHE A 763 11.17 23.43 -55.78
C PHE A 763 10.46 23.33 -54.43
N LYS A 764 9.20 22.89 -54.43
CA LYS A 764 8.44 22.63 -53.20
C LYS A 764 9.08 21.51 -52.37
N ASP A 765 9.53 20.44 -53.02
CA ASP A 765 10.16 19.28 -52.39
C ASP A 765 11.60 19.60 -51.93
N LEU A 766 12.34 20.42 -52.68
CA LEU A 766 13.65 20.91 -52.25
C LEU A 766 13.53 21.87 -51.06
N GLY A 767 12.50 22.71 -51.02
CA GLY A 767 12.29 23.68 -49.94
C GLY A 767 13.55 24.51 -49.68
N SER A 768 14.06 24.46 -48.44
CA SER A 768 15.29 25.16 -48.03
C SER A 768 16.57 24.62 -48.68
N ALA A 769 16.58 23.38 -49.18
CA ALA A 769 17.71 22.80 -49.91
C ALA A 769 17.87 23.39 -51.32
N SER A 770 16.92 24.21 -51.79
CA SER A 770 17.00 24.91 -53.07
C SER A 770 18.23 25.81 -53.20
N SER A 771 18.78 26.33 -52.08
CA SER A 771 20.04 27.09 -52.08
C SER A 771 21.27 26.26 -52.42
N GLY A 772 21.17 24.92 -52.40
CA GLY A 772 22.21 24.01 -52.89
C GLY A 772 22.32 23.98 -54.42
N LEU A 773 21.40 24.60 -55.15
CA LEU A 773 21.43 24.64 -56.61
C LEU A 773 22.59 25.47 -57.13
N THR A 774 23.33 24.92 -58.08
CA THR A 774 24.40 25.67 -58.75
C THR A 774 23.84 26.82 -59.60
N ASN A 775 24.62 27.87 -59.83
CA ASN A 775 24.24 28.95 -60.75
C ASN A 775 23.86 28.41 -62.15
N SER A 776 24.54 27.37 -62.63
CA SER A 776 24.18 26.70 -63.90
C SER A 776 22.82 26.01 -63.87
N GLN A 777 22.46 25.36 -62.76
CA GLN A 777 21.14 24.74 -62.60
C GLN A 777 20.05 25.80 -62.54
N ILE A 778 20.22 26.86 -61.75
CA ILE A 778 19.29 27.99 -61.70
C ILE A 778 19.09 28.56 -63.11
N MET A 779 20.18 28.81 -63.84
CA MET A 779 20.13 29.34 -65.21
C MET A 779 19.46 28.39 -66.22
N SER A 780 19.42 27.09 -65.94
CA SER A 780 18.73 26.10 -66.80
C SER A 780 17.21 26.04 -66.59
N VAL A 781 16.70 26.62 -65.49
CA VAL A 781 15.27 26.67 -65.17
C VAL A 781 14.60 27.74 -66.04
N SER A 782 13.40 27.46 -66.57
CA SER A 782 12.67 28.46 -67.34
C SER A 782 12.19 29.62 -66.46
N PRO A 783 12.20 30.88 -66.97
CA PRO A 783 11.74 32.03 -66.20
C PRO A 783 10.31 31.91 -65.68
N GLU A 784 9.38 31.33 -66.45
CA GLU A 784 7.99 31.13 -66.05
C GLU A 784 7.87 30.22 -64.83
N LEU A 785 8.74 29.20 -64.75
CA LEU A 785 8.74 28.25 -63.66
C LEU A 785 9.28 28.87 -62.36
N LEU A 786 10.29 29.73 -62.46
CA LEU A 786 10.81 30.50 -61.32
C LEU A 786 9.75 31.47 -60.78
N VAL A 787 8.98 32.12 -61.66
CA VAL A 787 7.86 32.98 -61.24
C VAL A 787 6.76 32.17 -60.55
N LEU A 788 6.38 31.01 -61.12
CA LEU A 788 5.40 30.10 -60.49
C LEU A 788 5.84 29.59 -59.11
N SER A 789 7.15 29.49 -58.89
CA SER A 789 7.75 28.97 -57.65
C SER A 789 8.23 30.08 -56.70
N LEU A 790 7.96 31.36 -57.02
CA LEU A 790 8.54 32.50 -56.33
C LEU A 790 8.21 32.53 -54.83
N SER A 791 7.00 32.12 -54.44
CA SER A 791 6.60 32.04 -53.02
C SER A 791 7.45 31.07 -52.21
N ILE A 792 7.92 29.98 -52.84
CA ILE A 792 8.81 29.00 -52.23
C ILE A 792 10.23 29.57 -52.20
N LEU A 793 10.74 30.04 -53.34
CA LEU A 793 12.10 30.56 -53.46
C LEU A 793 12.33 31.77 -52.54
N GLY A 794 11.36 32.66 -52.42
CA GLY A 794 11.40 33.82 -51.53
C GLY A 794 11.30 33.50 -50.04
N SER A 795 11.02 32.25 -49.67
CA SER A 795 11.06 31.79 -48.27
C SER A 795 12.41 31.19 -47.87
N VAL A 796 13.28 30.89 -48.84
CA VAL A 796 14.59 30.27 -48.60
C VAL A 796 15.58 31.34 -48.14
N ASN A 797 16.01 31.28 -46.88
CA ASN A 797 16.89 32.30 -46.29
C ASN A 797 18.39 32.04 -46.49
N THR A 798 18.77 31.03 -47.28
CA THR A 798 20.16 30.60 -47.49
C THR A 798 20.68 30.89 -48.91
N TRP A 799 20.03 31.76 -49.68
CA TRP A 799 20.52 32.14 -51.00
C TRP A 799 21.85 32.90 -50.90
N GLY A 800 22.83 32.48 -51.69
CA GLY A 800 23.97 33.32 -52.01
C GLY A 800 23.54 34.51 -52.87
N LYS A 801 24.24 35.64 -52.73
CA LYS A 801 23.93 36.86 -53.49
C LYS A 801 23.89 36.63 -55.00
N ASP A 802 24.85 35.88 -55.54
CA ASP A 802 24.92 35.60 -56.97
C ASP A 802 23.75 34.73 -57.46
N GLN A 803 23.34 33.73 -56.66
CA GLN A 803 22.19 32.89 -56.96
C GLN A 803 20.90 33.71 -56.97
N ALA A 804 20.68 34.53 -55.93
CA ALA A 804 19.52 35.42 -55.85
C ALA A 804 19.51 36.41 -57.02
N SER A 805 20.65 37.02 -57.37
CA SER A 805 20.75 37.91 -58.53
C SER A 805 20.43 37.19 -59.85
N ASN A 806 20.88 35.95 -60.04
CA ASN A 806 20.54 35.15 -61.22
C ASN A 806 19.03 34.86 -61.30
N ILE A 807 18.40 34.48 -60.17
CA ILE A 807 16.95 34.28 -60.08
C ILE A 807 16.21 35.57 -60.41
N ILE A 808 16.58 36.70 -59.79
CA ILE A 808 15.97 38.01 -60.04
C ILE A 808 16.10 38.41 -61.51
N ASN A 809 17.27 38.24 -62.11
CA ASN A 809 17.50 38.56 -63.53
C ASN A 809 16.62 37.70 -64.46
N GLN A 810 16.46 36.41 -64.16
CA GLN A 810 15.60 35.54 -64.97
C GLN A 810 14.13 35.88 -64.82
N ILE A 811 13.61 36.04 -63.60
CA ILE A 811 12.18 36.38 -63.42
C ILE A 811 11.86 37.75 -64.02
N THR A 812 12.77 38.72 -63.95
CA THR A 812 12.57 40.06 -64.55
C THR A 812 12.73 40.09 -66.06
N SER A 813 13.42 39.10 -66.66
CA SER A 813 13.42 38.90 -68.11
C SER A 813 12.10 38.32 -68.65
N SER A 814 11.23 37.83 -67.76
CA SER A 814 9.89 37.32 -68.07
C SER A 814 8.80 38.37 -67.79
N SER A 815 7.57 37.94 -67.50
CA SER A 815 6.43 38.82 -67.20
C SER A 815 6.47 39.47 -65.81
N PHE A 816 7.38 39.06 -64.91
CA PHE A 816 7.43 39.59 -63.54
C PHE A 816 8.09 40.97 -63.47
N GLN A 817 7.34 41.97 -63.01
CA GLN A 817 7.80 43.35 -62.90
C GLN A 817 7.96 43.76 -61.44
N ILE A 818 9.16 44.21 -61.05
CA ILE A 818 9.45 44.77 -59.72
C ILE A 818 9.11 46.27 -59.75
N ASN A 819 7.82 46.61 -59.71
CA ASN A 819 7.32 47.98 -59.91
C ASN A 819 6.32 48.47 -58.83
N SER A 820 5.96 47.61 -57.88
CA SER A 820 4.97 47.87 -56.83
C SER A 820 5.41 47.28 -55.48
N ALA A 821 4.79 47.74 -54.39
CA ALA A 821 5.01 47.20 -53.06
C ALA A 821 4.78 45.68 -53.02
N ALA A 822 3.66 45.21 -53.58
CA ALA A 822 3.31 43.80 -53.63
C ALA A 822 4.34 42.95 -54.39
N SER A 823 4.87 43.45 -55.51
CA SER A 823 5.92 42.74 -56.26
C SER A 823 7.21 42.61 -55.44
N LEU A 824 7.60 43.66 -54.71
CA LEU A 824 8.81 43.67 -53.89
C LEU A 824 8.66 42.75 -52.66
N GLU A 825 7.49 42.75 -52.03
CA GLU A 825 7.15 41.84 -50.93
C GLU A 825 7.17 40.37 -51.36
N SER A 826 6.68 40.07 -52.55
CA SER A 826 6.62 38.70 -53.06
C SER A 826 7.99 38.05 -53.31
N LEU A 827 9.07 38.85 -53.40
CA LEU A 827 10.43 38.35 -53.54
C LEU A 827 10.97 37.74 -52.24
N GLY A 828 10.43 38.13 -51.08
CA GLY A 828 10.88 37.63 -49.78
C GLY A 828 12.40 37.80 -49.58
N THR A 829 13.11 36.73 -49.32
CA THR A 829 14.57 36.70 -49.09
C THR A 829 15.39 36.93 -50.36
N LEU A 830 14.81 36.81 -51.55
CA LEU A 830 15.51 37.06 -52.83
C LEU A 830 15.85 38.54 -53.04
N ILE A 831 15.39 39.43 -52.16
CA ILE A 831 15.68 40.87 -52.18
C ILE A 831 17.17 41.17 -52.19
N ILE A 832 18.00 40.29 -51.61
CA ILE A 832 19.46 40.41 -51.64
C ILE A 832 20.03 40.45 -53.07
N GLY A 833 19.31 39.89 -54.03
CA GLY A 833 19.68 39.86 -55.45
C GLY A 833 19.14 41.02 -56.29
N VAL A 834 18.30 41.90 -55.72
CA VAL A 834 17.61 42.97 -56.45
C VAL A 834 18.57 44.12 -56.79
N PRO A 835 18.69 44.50 -58.08
CA PRO A 835 19.50 45.65 -58.45
C PRO A 835 18.93 46.96 -57.90
N SER A 836 19.79 47.87 -57.45
CA SER A 836 19.37 49.21 -56.97
C SER A 836 18.63 50.03 -58.04
N LYS A 837 18.90 49.78 -59.33
CA LYS A 837 18.15 50.38 -60.45
C LYS A 837 16.67 50.00 -60.42
N SER A 838 16.34 48.76 -60.04
CA SER A 838 14.96 48.28 -59.93
C SER A 838 14.21 49.01 -58.81
N ILE A 839 14.84 49.17 -57.64
CA ILE A 839 14.28 50.00 -56.55
C ILE A 839 14.04 51.44 -57.02
N ASN A 840 14.96 52.00 -57.80
CA ASN A 840 14.83 53.36 -58.33
C ASN A 840 13.70 53.52 -59.37
N SER A 841 13.28 52.44 -60.02
CA SER A 841 12.15 52.46 -60.97
C SER A 841 10.77 52.36 -60.31
N ILE A 842 10.69 51.93 -59.05
CA ILE A 842 9.43 51.92 -58.28
C ILE A 842 9.03 53.36 -57.92
N SER A 843 7.74 53.64 -57.92
CA SER A 843 7.21 54.95 -57.51
C SER A 843 7.46 55.17 -56.01
N ALA A 844 7.65 56.44 -55.62
CA ALA A 844 7.96 56.77 -54.22
C ALA A 844 6.81 56.38 -53.26
N SER A 845 5.55 56.47 -53.72
CA SER A 845 4.37 56.05 -52.96
C SER A 845 4.31 54.54 -52.71
N GLU A 846 4.69 53.74 -53.71
CA GLU A 846 4.76 52.28 -53.59
C GLU A 846 5.88 51.85 -52.63
N ILE A 847 7.07 52.47 -52.73
CA ILE A 847 8.17 52.22 -51.77
C ILE A 847 7.78 52.58 -50.34
N LEU A 848 7.09 53.69 -50.13
CA LEU A 848 6.57 54.09 -48.81
C LEU A 848 5.49 53.13 -48.29
N SER A 849 4.69 52.54 -49.18
CA SER A 849 3.74 51.49 -48.79
C SER A 849 4.50 50.24 -48.34
N ALA A 850 5.48 49.81 -49.13
CA ALA A 850 6.31 48.63 -48.89
C ALA A 850 7.10 48.77 -47.57
N SER A 851 7.63 49.95 -47.26
CA SER A 851 8.43 50.19 -46.04
C SER A 851 7.65 49.98 -44.73
N LYS A 852 6.31 49.93 -44.77
CA LYS A 852 5.47 49.64 -43.61
C LYS A 852 5.40 48.15 -43.28
N ASN A 853 5.84 47.27 -44.18
CA ASN A 853 5.85 45.82 -43.97
C ASN A 853 7.13 45.40 -43.22
N PRO A 854 7.04 44.93 -41.96
CA PRO A 854 8.21 44.61 -41.15
C PRO A 854 9.03 43.43 -41.71
N THR A 855 8.39 42.45 -42.34
CA THR A 855 9.09 41.32 -42.97
C THR A 855 9.92 41.79 -44.15
N LEU A 856 9.39 42.71 -44.96
CA LEU A 856 10.14 43.31 -46.06
C LEU A 856 11.34 44.10 -45.55
N VAL A 857 11.15 44.90 -44.49
CA VAL A 857 12.24 45.68 -43.88
C VAL A 857 13.33 44.74 -43.37
N SER A 858 12.98 43.63 -42.70
CA SER A 858 13.94 42.63 -42.26
C SER A 858 14.74 42.03 -43.43
N ASN A 859 14.07 41.66 -44.51
CA ASN A 859 14.75 41.12 -45.71
C ASN A 859 15.61 42.19 -46.41
N MET A 860 15.21 43.46 -46.36
CA MET A 860 15.96 44.57 -46.93
C MET A 860 17.27 44.85 -46.16
N LEU A 861 17.32 44.58 -44.85
CA LEU A 861 18.56 44.71 -44.06
C LEU A 861 19.66 43.74 -44.48
N GLU A 862 19.27 42.58 -45.02
CA GLU A 862 20.19 41.58 -45.58
C GLU A 862 20.63 41.95 -47.01
N ALA A 863 19.99 42.94 -47.64
CA ALA A 863 20.32 43.36 -49.00
C ALA A 863 21.62 44.18 -49.03
N PRO A 864 22.33 44.24 -50.17
CA PRO A 864 23.51 45.09 -50.30
C PRO A 864 23.22 46.55 -49.93
N LYS A 865 24.16 47.20 -49.24
CA LYS A 865 23.98 48.58 -48.73
C LYS A 865 23.48 49.58 -49.77
N VAL A 866 23.97 49.49 -51.01
CA VAL A 866 23.53 50.33 -52.15
C VAL A 866 22.03 50.20 -52.46
N VAL A 867 21.43 49.03 -52.20
CA VAL A 867 20.00 48.76 -52.37
C VAL A 867 19.21 49.37 -51.22
N GLN A 868 19.70 49.23 -49.98
CA GLN A 868 19.11 49.86 -48.79
C GLN A 868 19.08 51.38 -48.92
N GLU A 869 20.19 51.99 -49.34
CA GLU A 869 20.30 53.43 -49.61
C GLU A 869 19.31 53.89 -50.70
N ALA A 870 19.19 53.13 -51.79
CA ALA A 870 18.23 53.44 -52.85
C ALA A 870 16.77 53.36 -52.35
N PHE A 871 16.46 52.38 -51.49
CA PHE A 871 15.14 52.20 -50.87
C PHE A 871 14.81 53.38 -49.96
N VAL A 872 15.71 53.75 -49.04
CA VAL A 872 15.53 54.89 -48.13
C VAL A 872 15.46 56.21 -48.89
N LYS A 873 16.32 56.43 -49.90
CA LYS A 873 16.26 57.62 -50.76
C LYS A 873 14.91 57.79 -51.45
N LYS A 874 14.27 56.69 -51.85
CA LYS A 874 12.91 56.71 -52.42
C LYS A 874 11.84 57.04 -51.39
N ILE A 875 11.93 56.51 -50.17
CA ILE A 875 11.04 56.90 -49.07
C ILE A 875 11.13 58.42 -48.82
N ILE A 876 12.36 58.94 -48.73
CA ILE A 876 12.63 60.36 -48.50
C ILE A 876 12.07 61.25 -49.63
N SER A 877 12.06 60.77 -50.87
CA SER A 877 11.54 61.54 -52.00
C SER A 877 10.03 61.80 -51.96
N VAL A 878 9.27 61.11 -51.09
CA VAL A 878 7.84 61.40 -50.86
C VAL A 878 7.65 62.72 -50.15
N ASP A 879 8.44 62.96 -49.10
CA ASP A 879 8.44 64.21 -48.33
C ASP A 879 9.81 64.37 -47.66
N SER A 880 10.56 65.37 -48.08
CA SER A 880 11.92 65.63 -47.61
C SER A 880 11.98 66.46 -46.34
N SER A 881 10.83 66.80 -45.71
CA SER A 881 10.83 67.49 -44.42
C SER A 881 11.39 66.59 -43.32
N PRO A 882 12.26 67.10 -42.43
CA PRO A 882 12.88 66.31 -41.37
C PRO A 882 11.88 65.49 -40.54
N THR A 883 10.73 66.09 -40.20
CA THR A 883 9.65 65.41 -39.45
C THR A 883 9.09 64.21 -40.22
N LYS A 884 8.82 64.36 -41.52
CA LYS A 884 8.26 63.28 -42.35
C LYS A 884 9.28 62.22 -42.71
N VAL A 885 10.55 62.58 -42.88
CA VAL A 885 11.65 61.62 -43.05
C VAL A 885 11.75 60.69 -41.83
N VAL A 886 11.71 61.24 -40.62
CA VAL A 886 11.70 60.44 -39.39
C VAL A 886 10.40 59.62 -39.25
N GLU A 887 9.24 60.13 -39.65
CA GLU A 887 8.01 59.33 -39.60
C GLU A 887 8.00 58.15 -40.59
N ASN A 888 8.50 58.37 -41.81
CA ASN A 888 8.31 57.45 -42.94
C ASN A 888 9.40 56.36 -43.07
N VAL A 889 10.64 56.65 -42.68
CA VAL A 889 11.74 55.67 -42.78
C VAL A 889 11.67 54.69 -41.61
N PRO A 890 11.67 53.36 -41.82
CA PRO A 890 11.67 52.37 -40.74
C PRO A 890 12.85 52.53 -39.79
N ASP A 891 12.68 52.13 -38.51
CA ASP A 891 13.73 52.20 -37.50
C ASP A 891 15.02 51.50 -37.96
N ALA A 892 14.94 50.25 -38.36
CA ALA A 892 16.12 49.46 -38.71
C ALA A 892 16.94 50.02 -39.90
N LEU A 893 16.33 50.88 -40.72
CA LEU A 893 16.97 51.53 -41.89
C LEU A 893 17.30 53.01 -41.63
N ALA A 894 17.12 53.50 -40.41
CA ALA A 894 17.30 54.90 -40.06
C ALA A 894 18.76 55.36 -40.21
N THR A 895 19.73 54.45 -40.08
CA THR A 895 21.16 54.70 -40.31
C THR A 895 21.48 55.11 -41.75
N GLU A 896 20.61 54.80 -42.71
CA GLU A 896 20.77 55.16 -44.12
C GLU A 896 20.17 56.54 -44.46
N ILE A 897 19.58 57.24 -43.49
CA ILE A 897 19.09 58.62 -43.67
C ILE A 897 20.28 59.59 -43.76
N PRO A 898 20.41 60.41 -44.82
CA PRO A 898 21.46 61.42 -44.90
C PRO A 898 21.40 62.40 -43.71
N PRO A 899 22.51 62.62 -42.97
CA PRO A 899 22.54 63.53 -41.80
C PRO A 899 22.03 64.94 -42.10
N SER A 900 22.26 65.46 -43.31
CA SER A 900 21.82 66.79 -43.74
C SER A 900 20.29 66.99 -43.73
N LEU A 901 19.51 65.90 -43.74
CA LEU A 901 18.04 65.94 -43.70
C LEU A 901 17.47 65.87 -42.28
N LEU A 902 18.34 65.78 -41.27
CA LEU A 902 17.96 65.70 -39.86
C LEU A 902 18.12 67.05 -39.13
N LEU A 903 18.10 68.16 -39.88
CA LEU A 903 18.15 69.52 -39.32
C LEU A 903 16.72 70.03 -39.08
N PHE A 904 16.26 70.00 -37.83
CA PHE A 904 14.91 70.45 -37.46
C PHE A 904 14.86 71.96 -37.20
N SER A 905 13.77 72.61 -37.63
CA SER A 905 13.44 73.97 -37.19
C SER A 905 13.00 73.96 -35.72
N GLU A 906 13.19 75.07 -34.99
CA GLU A 906 12.82 75.19 -33.58
C GLU A 906 11.38 74.71 -33.32
N GLY A 907 11.21 73.80 -32.35
CA GLY A 907 9.90 73.26 -31.95
C GLY A 907 9.26 72.22 -32.88
N THR A 908 9.90 71.83 -33.99
CA THR A 908 9.32 70.88 -34.97
C THR A 908 9.72 69.41 -34.79
N ALA A 909 10.67 69.13 -33.88
CA ALA A 909 11.21 67.80 -33.64
C ALA A 909 10.24 66.93 -32.80
N ASN A 910 9.77 65.82 -33.36
CA ASN A 910 8.97 64.83 -32.64
C ASN A 910 9.90 63.86 -31.87
N ILE A 911 10.15 64.18 -30.60
CA ILE A 911 11.07 63.42 -29.74
C ILE A 911 10.66 61.94 -29.67
N THR A 912 9.37 61.64 -29.55
CA THR A 912 8.86 60.26 -29.48
C THR A 912 9.18 59.45 -30.74
N ALA A 913 9.12 60.08 -31.92
CA ALA A 913 9.44 59.42 -33.19
C ALA A 913 10.96 59.23 -33.37
N ILE A 914 11.76 60.23 -33.00
CA ILE A 914 13.23 60.17 -33.02
C ILE A 914 13.75 59.09 -32.07
N ASN A 915 13.14 58.96 -30.89
CA ASN A 915 13.60 58.07 -29.85
C ASN A 915 13.42 56.58 -30.15
N LYS A 916 12.48 56.27 -31.05
CA LYS A 916 12.20 54.90 -31.52
C LYS A 916 13.23 54.41 -32.56
N LYS A 917 14.19 55.25 -32.95
CA LYS A 917 15.12 54.92 -34.04
C LYS A 917 16.54 54.63 -33.58
N THR A 918 17.20 53.80 -34.37
CA THR A 918 18.62 53.51 -34.34
C THR A 918 19.37 54.52 -35.20
N TRP A 919 20.12 55.39 -34.55
CA TRP A 919 20.88 56.45 -35.18
C TRP A 919 22.37 56.14 -35.13
N THR A 920 23.12 56.67 -36.09
CA THR A 920 24.58 56.82 -35.96
C THR A 920 24.91 58.06 -35.12
N ALA A 921 26.10 58.10 -34.51
CA ALA A 921 26.53 59.25 -33.73
C ALA A 921 26.46 60.58 -34.52
N ASP A 922 26.86 60.55 -35.79
CA ASP A 922 26.89 61.74 -36.66
C ASP A 922 25.48 62.21 -37.05
N GLN A 923 24.52 61.29 -37.25
CA GLN A 923 23.11 61.63 -37.44
C GLN A 923 22.51 62.26 -36.18
N SER A 924 22.75 61.67 -35.01
CA SER A 924 22.23 62.19 -33.75
C SER A 924 22.74 63.58 -33.42
N THR A 925 23.99 63.89 -33.77
CA THR A 925 24.55 65.24 -33.61
C THR A 925 23.79 66.31 -34.38
N MET A 926 23.19 65.98 -35.53
CA MET A 926 22.48 66.97 -36.37
C MET A 926 21.23 67.56 -35.68
N PHE A 927 20.52 66.77 -34.88
CA PHE A 927 19.29 67.19 -34.22
C PHE A 927 19.40 67.35 -32.70
N PHE A 928 20.49 66.89 -32.08
CA PHE A 928 20.64 66.95 -30.62
C PHE A 928 20.57 68.39 -30.08
N ALA A 929 21.12 69.37 -30.81
CA ALA A 929 21.05 70.78 -30.43
C ALA A 929 19.60 71.29 -30.29
N THR A 930 18.74 70.95 -31.25
CA THR A 930 17.32 71.33 -31.25
C THR A 930 16.55 70.61 -30.15
N LEU A 931 16.91 69.35 -29.85
CA LEU A 931 16.32 68.63 -28.71
C LEU A 931 16.68 69.32 -27.39
N ALA A 932 17.94 69.72 -27.20
CA ALA A 932 18.46 70.36 -26.00
C ALA A 932 17.72 71.66 -25.58
N GLU A 933 17.05 72.33 -26.52
CA GLU A 933 16.28 73.55 -26.29
C GLU A 933 14.86 73.29 -25.79
N THR A 934 14.38 72.05 -25.91
CA THR A 934 13.04 71.64 -25.46
C THR A 934 13.06 71.12 -24.01
N ASN A 935 11.96 71.29 -23.28
CA ASN A 935 11.83 70.78 -21.91
C ASN A 935 11.36 69.31 -21.93
N PHE A 936 12.30 68.38 -22.08
CA PHE A 936 12.02 66.93 -22.12
C PHE A 936 12.77 66.17 -21.02
N ASP A 937 12.26 64.98 -20.67
CA ASP A 937 12.88 64.10 -19.69
C ASP A 937 14.07 63.35 -20.33
N THR A 938 15.28 63.74 -19.95
CA THR A 938 16.53 63.15 -20.48
C THR A 938 16.68 61.66 -20.18
N GLU A 939 16.03 61.14 -19.13
CA GLU A 939 16.01 59.71 -18.79
C GLU A 939 15.30 58.85 -19.85
N GLN A 940 14.40 59.47 -20.61
CA GLN A 940 13.60 58.79 -21.63
C GLN A 940 14.30 58.70 -22.97
N LEU A 941 15.41 59.41 -23.18
CA LEU A 941 16.16 59.32 -24.44
C LEU A 941 16.83 57.95 -24.60
N SER A 942 16.84 57.45 -25.83
CA SER A 942 17.44 56.19 -26.24
C SER A 942 18.97 56.32 -26.31
N PRO A 943 19.72 55.22 -26.21
CA PRO A 943 21.18 55.24 -26.33
C PRO A 943 21.64 55.92 -27.63
N PHE A 944 20.91 55.66 -28.72
CA PHE A 944 21.24 56.16 -30.04
C PHE A 944 21.03 57.66 -30.19
N VAL A 945 20.14 58.27 -29.41
CA VAL A 945 20.00 59.75 -29.35
C VAL A 945 21.08 60.35 -28.44
N LEU A 946 21.32 59.73 -27.27
CA LEU A 946 22.27 60.24 -26.28
C LEU A 946 23.71 60.32 -26.80
N GLN A 947 24.15 59.42 -27.69
CA GLN A 947 25.47 59.49 -28.31
C GLN A 947 25.69 60.75 -29.18
N GLY A 948 24.65 61.52 -29.50
CA GLY A 948 24.72 62.66 -30.41
C GLY A 948 25.18 63.99 -29.81
N PHE A 949 25.24 64.12 -28.48
CA PHE A 949 25.52 65.44 -27.88
C PHE A 949 26.93 65.92 -28.17
N THR A 950 27.12 67.24 -28.28
CA THR A 950 28.47 67.82 -28.39
C THR A 950 28.75 68.71 -27.19
N CYS A 951 30.03 68.95 -26.89
CA CYS A 951 30.40 69.85 -25.81
C CYS A 951 29.87 71.29 -26.03
N GLY A 952 29.81 71.74 -27.29
CA GLY A 952 29.24 73.04 -27.64
C GLY A 952 27.76 73.17 -27.33
N THR A 953 26.98 72.09 -27.53
CA THR A 953 25.56 72.04 -27.17
C THR A 953 25.33 71.93 -25.67
N VAL A 954 26.07 71.05 -24.97
CA VAL A 954 25.85 70.81 -23.54
C VAL A 954 26.26 72.01 -22.68
N LYS A 955 27.30 72.78 -23.08
CA LYS A 955 27.71 74.02 -22.39
C LYS A 955 26.62 75.09 -22.32
N LYS A 956 25.62 75.04 -23.20
CA LYS A 956 24.49 75.99 -23.23
C LYS A 956 23.32 75.56 -22.34
N MET A 957 23.33 74.33 -21.82
CA MET A 957 22.28 73.79 -20.95
C MET A 957 22.42 74.28 -19.51
N ARG A 958 21.34 74.21 -18.72
CA ARG A 958 21.40 74.49 -17.27
C ARG A 958 22.14 73.37 -16.55
N LYS A 959 22.89 73.67 -15.48
CA LYS A 959 23.63 72.68 -14.68
C LYS A 959 22.80 71.46 -14.28
N ALA A 960 21.55 71.65 -13.83
CA ALA A 960 20.65 70.55 -13.48
C ALA A 960 20.35 69.61 -14.68
N GLN A 961 20.20 70.16 -15.89
CA GLN A 961 19.97 69.37 -17.10
C GLN A 961 21.24 68.64 -17.55
N ILE A 962 22.41 69.24 -17.34
CA ILE A 962 23.71 68.60 -17.60
C ILE A 962 23.87 67.35 -16.71
N SER A 963 23.57 67.47 -15.41
CA SER A 963 23.62 66.33 -14.49
C SER A 963 22.62 65.23 -14.87
N GLN A 964 21.40 65.59 -15.26
CA GLN A 964 20.41 64.62 -15.74
C GLN A 964 20.83 63.92 -17.04
N LEU A 965 21.43 64.66 -17.99
CA LEU A 965 21.97 64.09 -19.23
C LEU A 965 23.09 63.09 -18.98
N ILE A 966 24.02 63.43 -18.09
CA ILE A 966 25.14 62.55 -17.69
C ILE A 966 24.58 61.29 -17.02
N HIS A 967 23.63 61.46 -16.10
CA HIS A 967 22.96 60.34 -15.45
C HIS A 967 22.26 59.43 -16.46
N ALA A 968 21.58 60.00 -17.47
CA ALA A 968 20.89 59.25 -18.50
C ALA A 968 21.80 58.32 -19.32
N CYS A 969 23.11 58.62 -19.39
CA CYS A 969 24.10 57.82 -20.11
C CYS A 969 24.61 56.58 -19.35
N ARG A 970 24.23 56.39 -18.08
CA ARG A 970 24.67 55.25 -17.25
C ARG A 970 24.25 53.88 -17.82
N PRO A 971 24.97 52.78 -17.51
CA PRO A 971 24.55 51.44 -17.89
C PRO A 971 23.19 51.08 -17.25
N ARG A 972 22.30 50.43 -18.01
CA ARG A 972 21.02 49.93 -17.50
C ARG A 972 20.78 48.50 -17.99
N LYS A 973 20.19 47.67 -17.13
CA LYS A 973 19.84 46.28 -17.47
C LYS A 973 18.83 46.29 -18.61
N GLY A 974 19.11 45.55 -19.69
CA GLY A 974 18.22 45.44 -20.87
C GLY A 974 18.26 46.63 -21.83
N ARG A 975 19.24 47.54 -21.72
CA ARG A 975 19.42 48.68 -22.62
C ARG A 975 20.85 48.68 -23.20
N ALA A 976 20.99 48.96 -24.49
CA ALA A 976 22.30 49.09 -25.13
C ALA A 976 23.15 50.20 -24.46
N LYS A 977 24.47 49.97 -24.38
CA LYS A 977 25.43 50.95 -23.85
C LYS A 977 25.43 52.19 -24.75
N VAL A 978 25.45 53.39 -24.16
CA VAL A 978 25.61 54.63 -24.91
C VAL A 978 27.06 54.73 -25.38
N GLU A 979 27.28 54.83 -26.69
CA GLU A 979 28.61 55.02 -27.25
C GLU A 979 29.02 56.50 -27.15
N LEU A 980 30.05 56.78 -26.35
CA LEU A 980 30.55 58.13 -26.11
C LEU A 980 31.96 58.30 -26.68
N LYS A 981 32.18 59.37 -27.45
CA LYS A 981 33.49 59.80 -27.95
C LYS A 981 34.30 60.43 -26.82
N GLU A 982 35.63 60.38 -26.92
CA GLU A 982 36.56 60.97 -25.93
C GLU A 982 36.27 62.45 -25.62
N SER A 983 35.91 63.24 -26.64
CA SER A 983 35.56 64.65 -26.49
C SER A 983 34.28 64.89 -25.69
N GLN A 984 33.32 63.95 -25.73
CA GLN A 984 32.11 63.98 -24.92
C GLN A 984 32.43 63.67 -23.46
N LEU A 985 33.20 62.61 -23.20
CA LEU A 985 33.61 62.20 -21.84
C LEU A 985 34.43 63.31 -21.16
N THR A 986 35.42 63.87 -21.86
CA THR A 986 36.23 64.99 -21.37
C THR A 986 35.37 66.22 -21.05
N CYS A 987 34.35 66.49 -21.87
CA CYS A 987 33.44 67.60 -21.62
C CYS A 987 32.55 67.34 -20.38
N MET A 988 32.00 66.13 -20.25
CA MET A 988 31.19 65.73 -19.09
C MET A 988 31.99 65.94 -17.81
N TYR A 989 33.19 65.37 -17.71
CA TYR A 989 34.07 65.50 -16.55
C TYR A 989 34.33 66.97 -16.18
N ASN A 990 34.77 67.79 -17.15
CA ASN A 990 35.07 69.20 -16.90
C ASN A 990 33.85 70.02 -16.43
N LEU A 991 32.63 69.62 -16.78
CA LEU A 991 31.40 70.31 -16.39
C LEU A 991 30.90 69.91 -15.00
N ILE A 992 31.27 68.75 -14.48
CA ILE A 992 30.79 68.23 -13.17
C ILE A 992 31.89 68.02 -12.13
N ARG A 993 33.17 68.23 -12.45
CA ARG A 993 34.30 67.95 -11.54
C ARG A 993 34.19 68.61 -10.15
N ASP A 994 33.48 69.72 -10.06
CA ASP A 994 33.29 70.49 -8.83
C ASP A 994 32.02 70.05 -8.03
N ASP A 995 31.24 69.08 -8.54
CA ASP A 995 29.94 68.63 -8.00
C ASP A 995 29.70 67.12 -8.27
N LEU A 996 30.68 66.29 -7.88
CA LEU A 996 30.63 64.83 -8.05
C LEU A 996 29.88 64.15 -6.90
N SER A 997 28.93 63.27 -7.24
CA SER A 997 28.26 62.37 -6.30
C SER A 997 29.16 61.18 -5.97
N GLN A 998 29.01 60.61 -4.76
CA GLN A 998 29.76 59.41 -4.35
C GLN A 998 29.20 58.11 -4.93
N ASN A 999 28.09 58.15 -5.68
CA ASN A 999 27.45 56.97 -6.20
C ASN A 999 27.92 56.67 -7.62
N PHE A 1000 28.83 55.71 -7.77
CA PHE A 1000 29.40 55.33 -9.07
C PHE A 1000 28.36 54.86 -10.10
N THR A 1001 27.15 54.44 -9.66
CA THR A 1001 26.07 54.06 -10.58
C THR A 1001 25.44 55.26 -11.29
N ASP A 1002 25.70 56.48 -10.83
CA ASP A 1002 25.09 57.68 -11.40
C ASP A 1002 25.80 58.15 -12.68
N TYR A 1003 26.90 57.49 -13.07
CA TYR A 1003 27.75 57.86 -14.20
C TYR A 1003 27.88 56.72 -15.24
N PRO A 1004 28.11 57.05 -16.52
CA PRO A 1004 28.51 56.06 -17.52
C PRO A 1004 29.87 55.45 -17.17
N SER A 1005 30.03 54.14 -17.41
CA SER A 1005 31.27 53.43 -17.07
C SER A 1005 32.52 54.03 -17.70
N ASP A 1006 32.41 54.62 -18.89
CA ASP A 1006 33.56 55.20 -19.60
C ASP A 1006 34.01 56.54 -18.97
N LEU A 1007 33.10 57.25 -18.27
CA LEU A 1007 33.43 58.49 -17.56
C LEU A 1007 34.15 58.19 -16.24
N LEU A 1008 33.91 57.03 -15.62
CA LEU A 1008 34.62 56.59 -14.42
C LEU A 1008 36.14 56.47 -14.63
N LEU A 1009 36.61 56.35 -15.89
CA LEU A 1009 38.04 56.37 -16.21
C LEU A 1009 38.68 57.76 -16.09
N TYR A 1010 37.87 58.81 -16.01
CA TYR A 1010 38.29 60.22 -15.90
C TYR A 1010 38.08 60.79 -14.49
N LEU A 1011 37.29 60.10 -13.65
CA LEU A 1011 37.02 60.43 -12.24
C LEU A 1011 38.12 59.86 -11.36
#